data_AF-A0A8H7ABM6-F1
#
_entry.id   AF-A0A8H7ABM6-F1
#
_cell.length_a   1.000
_cell.length_b   1.000
_cell.length_c   1.000
_cell.angle_alpha   90.00
_cell.angle_beta   90.00
_cell.angle_gamma   90.00
#
_symmetry.space_group_name_H-M   'P 1'
#
loop_
_entity.id
_entity.type
_entity.pdbx_description
1 polymer ?
#
loop_
_entity_poly.entity_id
_entity_poly.type
_entity_poly.pdbx_seq_one_letter_code
_entity_poly.pdbx_strand_id
1 'polypeptide(L)'
;MEPDSEDEFPLHVEARRPRTKYTTTNSSMEPRTAHGPSAPLSPRQTSLFEVDDEYPAPQSIITQPSNVNRSDPEEYAHPKPLPTPGRSATAIPSNLLPSAPASPPTPAPSPGPHSRAPNWTFAGENEVGFLRESTRYFERLDSAQRERFLGELLNMCNNQQLVFVHNFVAPKLKKDPFLHLPNELCLRVLSFVDDPITLARASQVSRRWRELLNDDLAWKLLCDKYAYRRMSNETLDLVEPLSLPQASRRPYGYAIRSPKRGLEATISGPSASAPNLTTSTLSSASSSPRIKRRPKTTSYRSHFKQKYMVEAAWRRGGECIIKHITPDQGVVTSLHLTDKYIVVALDNAKIHVFNTMGDHQRTLQGHVMGVWAMVPWEDMLVSGGCDRDVRVWDMATGASVHTLRGHTSTVRCLKMADKNTAISGSRDTTLRIWDLRTGVCRNVLVGHQASVRCLGIHGDIVVSGSYDTTARIWSISEGRCLRTLTGHFSQIYAIAFDGIKIATGSLDTSVRIWDPTTGACNAILQGHTSLVGQLQMRGDTLVSGGSDGSVRVWSLSAGAPLHRLAAHDNSVTSLQFDDVRIVSGGSDGRVKIWSLKTGQLVRELSQPAESVWRVAFEEEKCVIMASRANRTMMEAGLFKQGYNSYDAEDGAVIRNIDACRTIASTVQTSLGPFGRNKIVINHLQKMILTSDAATILRELDVIHPAAKLLVMASQQQEAEMGDATNMVIVLAGELLKKAEELLRMGLTTSDIVSGYERAGKEAIKCLERLEVERVRDIRNKDELVKALRTVVASKQSGTEDVLASLVAEAVLAVLPKNPVNFNVDNIRVVKIMGGSLEQSKVVKGMVFGREPDGVIKNTRKAKVGVFSCPIDTSQTETKGTVLLKNAEEMLNFSTGEEEQLETAIKELYDSGLRVVVAGATVGELALHYLNRFKILVIKVLSKYELRRLCRVVGATPLARLGAPMPDEMGTIDVVETTEIGGDRVTVFRQEDPAAITRTATIVLRGATQNHLDDVERAIDDGVNVVKALTKDGRLVPGAGATEMQLVERISAYADRTPGLPQHAIRKYAEAFEVIPRTLAESAGLDATEVLARLYTAHQHRESTDEESSEEEDGSGDANESSDDEEPYWTTGVDLEASDASGILDTMEEGILDLMVSKSWAIRLATESARTVLSVDQIIVARQAGGPKPPGQNPNWDED
;
A
#
# COMPACT_ATOMS: atom_id res chain seq x y z
N MET A 1 -28.99 29.17 33.37
CA MET A 1 -28.10 29.78 34.38
C MET A 1 -27.07 28.73 34.77
N GLU A 2 -25.81 29.16 34.91
CA GLU A 2 -24.61 28.41 35.36
C GLU A 2 -24.66 28.13 36.90
N PRO A 3 -23.68 27.49 37.61
CA PRO A 3 -22.25 27.21 37.31
C PRO A 3 -21.73 25.78 37.69
N ASP A 4 -20.42 25.45 37.79
CA ASP A 4 -19.20 25.66 36.95
C ASP A 4 -17.95 25.01 37.67
N SER A 5 -16.73 25.06 37.09
CA SER A 5 -15.38 24.67 37.64
C SER A 5 -15.08 23.16 37.84
N GLU A 6 -13.88 22.54 37.66
CA GLU A 6 -12.45 22.87 37.38
C GLU A 6 -11.39 22.61 38.52
N ASP A 7 -10.12 22.34 38.13
CA ASP A 7 -8.83 22.30 38.88
C ASP A 7 -8.51 21.17 39.94
N GLU A 8 -7.26 20.75 40.27
CA GLU A 8 -5.93 20.66 39.56
C GLU A 8 -4.92 19.65 40.26
N PHE A 9 -3.59 19.71 39.96
CA PHE A 9 -2.42 18.83 40.31
C PHE A 9 -1.87 18.92 41.80
N PRO A 10 -0.64 18.47 42.28
CA PRO A 10 0.59 17.82 41.68
C PRO A 10 1.48 16.76 42.49
N LEU A 11 2.31 15.97 41.74
CA LEU A 11 3.77 15.57 41.88
C LEU A 11 4.52 14.90 43.12
N HIS A 12 5.31 13.83 42.81
CA HIS A 12 6.76 13.51 43.19
C HIS A 12 7.21 13.09 44.66
N VAL A 13 8.32 12.35 45.00
CA VAL A 13 9.42 11.54 44.35
C VAL A 13 10.31 10.71 45.37
N GLU A 14 11.10 9.73 44.86
CA GLU A 14 12.27 8.86 45.28
C GLU A 14 13.15 9.07 46.56
N ALA A 15 14.21 8.26 46.92
CA ALA A 15 14.49 6.78 46.96
C ALA A 15 15.97 6.32 47.30
N ARG A 16 16.31 5.51 48.36
CA ARG A 16 17.61 4.72 48.58
C ARG A 16 17.80 3.98 49.96
N ARG A 17 19.01 3.45 50.27
CA ARG A 17 19.50 2.30 51.14
C ARG A 17 19.99 2.71 52.59
N PRO A 18 20.43 1.88 53.60
CA PRO A 18 21.34 0.68 53.50
C PRO A 18 21.58 -0.38 54.68
N ARG A 19 21.31 -1.68 54.43
CA ARG A 19 22.09 -2.93 54.80
C ARG A 19 21.89 -3.63 56.19
N THR A 20 22.36 -4.88 56.30
CA THR A 20 23.55 -5.35 57.12
C THR A 20 23.79 -6.87 56.93
N LYS A 21 24.90 -7.56 57.27
CA LYS A 21 26.23 -7.34 57.93
C LYS A 21 27.23 -8.37 57.30
N TYR A 22 28.57 -8.38 57.49
CA TYR A 22 29.33 -8.59 58.74
C TYR A 22 30.82 -8.16 58.59
N THR A 23 31.32 -7.38 59.57
CA THR A 23 32.62 -7.46 60.33
C THR A 23 33.96 -7.71 59.60
N THR A 24 35.09 -7.01 59.87
CA THR A 24 35.48 -5.96 60.88
C THR A 24 36.77 -5.23 60.37
N THR A 25 37.60 -4.41 61.05
CA THR A 25 37.87 -4.08 62.49
C THR A 25 38.52 -2.67 62.66
N ASN A 26 38.76 -2.26 63.91
CA ASN A 26 39.73 -1.31 64.50
C ASN A 26 40.97 -0.88 63.67
N SER A 27 41.57 0.32 63.83
CA SER A 27 41.23 1.49 64.70
C SER A 27 42.00 2.78 64.38
N SER A 28 41.39 3.92 64.76
CA SER A 28 41.97 5.20 65.26
C SER A 28 42.89 6.12 64.41
N MET A 29 42.38 7.35 64.24
CA MET A 29 43.04 8.69 64.29
C MET A 29 43.76 9.33 63.09
N GLU A 30 43.55 10.66 63.00
CA GLU A 30 44.18 11.71 62.16
C GLU A 30 45.60 12.10 62.72
N PRO A 31 46.35 13.14 62.23
CA PRO A 31 46.03 14.19 61.24
C PRO A 31 47.16 14.73 60.30
N ARG A 32 46.76 15.59 59.32
CA ARG A 32 47.53 16.69 58.65
C ARG A 32 48.87 16.30 57.94
N THR A 33 49.42 17.02 56.95
CA THR A 33 49.53 18.47 56.67
C THR A 33 49.43 18.79 55.14
N ALA A 34 49.81 20.00 54.71
CA ALA A 34 49.66 20.53 53.35
C ALA A 34 50.96 21.15 52.76
N HIS A 35 50.84 21.92 51.66
CA HIS A 35 51.88 22.48 50.76
C HIS A 35 52.32 21.54 49.62
N GLY A 36 52.65 21.98 48.40
CA GLY A 36 52.71 23.35 47.84
C GLY A 36 52.63 23.34 46.29
N PRO A 37 52.62 24.50 45.58
CA PRO A 37 51.93 24.63 44.29
C PRO A 37 52.81 25.00 43.06
N SER A 38 52.16 25.03 41.88
CA SER A 38 52.38 25.89 40.67
C SER A 38 52.41 25.15 39.31
N ALA A 39 52.19 25.91 38.23
CA ALA A 39 52.01 25.51 36.81
C ALA A 39 52.98 26.38 35.93
N PRO A 40 52.93 26.53 34.57
CA PRO A 40 51.90 26.14 33.57
C PRO A 40 52.36 25.76 32.11
N LEU A 41 51.39 25.58 31.19
CA LEU A 41 51.37 25.90 29.71
C LEU A 41 52.42 25.34 28.69
N SER A 42 51.95 24.44 27.78
CA SER A 42 51.87 24.51 26.26
C SER A 42 53.01 25.06 25.35
N PRO A 43 52.99 24.94 23.98
CA PRO A 43 52.50 23.92 23.00
C PRO A 43 53.50 23.65 21.79
N ARG A 44 53.04 23.06 20.66
CA ARG A 44 53.70 22.91 19.30
C ARG A 44 54.81 21.82 19.19
N GLN A 45 55.29 21.31 18.03
CA GLN A 45 54.98 21.47 16.57
C GLN A 45 55.28 20.20 15.72
N THR A 46 55.42 20.33 14.38
CA THR A 46 55.43 19.32 13.28
C THR A 46 56.80 18.95 12.65
N SER A 47 56.96 17.72 12.15
CA SER A 47 57.93 17.26 11.10
C SER A 47 57.47 15.86 10.58
N LEU A 48 57.54 15.39 9.31
CA LEU A 48 58.40 15.52 8.10
C LEU A 48 59.33 14.29 7.85
N PHE A 49 59.77 14.13 6.58
CA PHE A 49 60.52 13.05 5.87
C PHE A 49 61.82 12.55 6.58
N GLU A 50 62.64 11.55 6.14
CA GLU A 50 62.99 10.92 4.83
C GLU A 50 63.71 9.55 5.16
N VAL A 51 63.55 8.41 4.45
CA VAL A 51 64.40 7.83 3.33
C VAL A 51 65.61 6.92 3.73
N ASP A 52 65.75 5.82 2.95
CA ASP A 52 66.87 4.88 2.65
C ASP A 52 67.58 3.90 3.64
N ASP A 53 67.67 2.65 3.13
CA ASP A 53 68.80 1.69 3.01
C ASP A 53 69.35 0.69 4.07
N GLU A 54 69.62 -0.51 3.49
CA GLU A 54 70.56 -1.63 3.72
C GLU A 54 70.94 -2.23 5.11
N TYR A 55 70.87 -3.58 5.13
CA TYR A 55 71.79 -4.63 5.65
C TYR A 55 72.96 -4.33 6.62
N PRO A 56 73.50 -5.33 7.39
CA PRO A 56 73.10 -6.75 7.52
C PRO A 56 72.99 -7.27 9.00
N ALA A 57 72.81 -8.58 9.13
CA ALA A 57 73.05 -9.39 10.35
C ALA A 57 74.59 -9.69 10.49
N PRO A 58 75.14 -10.70 11.24
CA PRO A 58 74.50 -11.82 11.96
C PRO A 58 75.19 -12.35 13.27
N GLN A 59 74.67 -13.50 13.77
CA GLN A 59 75.44 -14.61 14.40
C GLN A 59 76.06 -14.40 15.81
N SER A 60 76.48 -15.44 16.56
CA SER A 60 76.53 -16.93 16.42
C SER A 60 76.41 -17.58 17.83
N ILE A 61 76.57 -18.88 18.15
CA ILE A 61 77.10 -20.11 17.50
C ILE A 61 76.27 -21.34 18.00
N ILE A 62 76.78 -22.58 17.78
CA ILE A 62 76.31 -23.89 18.32
C ILE A 62 75.02 -24.43 17.66
N THR A 63 74.93 -25.66 17.14
CA THR A 63 75.87 -26.69 16.60
C THR A 63 75.06 -27.47 15.52
N GLN A 64 75.56 -28.04 14.42
CA GLN A 64 76.80 -28.76 14.05
C GLN A 64 76.96 -30.20 14.59
N PRO A 65 77.71 -31.09 13.92
CA PRO A 65 78.35 -31.05 12.56
C PRO A 65 77.70 -32.06 11.55
N SER A 66 77.75 -31.88 10.22
CA SER A 66 78.81 -32.22 9.21
C SER A 66 79.02 -33.75 8.95
N ASN A 67 79.36 -34.28 7.75
CA ASN A 67 79.89 -33.65 6.52
C ASN A 67 79.68 -34.48 5.21
N VAL A 68 79.22 -33.81 4.13
CA VAL A 68 79.56 -33.93 2.67
C VAL A 68 79.94 -35.29 2.02
N ASN A 69 79.18 -35.74 0.99
CA ASN A 69 79.68 -35.87 -0.42
C ASN A 69 78.62 -36.12 -1.54
N ARG A 70 79.06 -35.80 -2.77
CA ARG A 70 78.50 -35.80 -4.16
C ARG A 70 77.40 -36.79 -4.66
N SER A 71 76.83 -36.37 -5.81
CA SER A 71 76.28 -37.11 -6.99
C SER A 71 74.89 -37.78 -6.97
N ASP A 72 74.15 -37.58 -8.09
CA ASP A 72 73.02 -38.39 -8.61
C ASP A 72 73.51 -39.81 -9.02
N PRO A 73 72.68 -40.88 -9.23
CA PRO A 73 71.26 -40.85 -9.66
C PRO A 73 70.30 -41.92 -9.04
N GLU A 74 69.13 -42.10 -9.68
CA GLU A 74 68.11 -43.20 -9.72
C GLU A 74 68.13 -44.40 -8.73
N GLU A 75 66.94 -44.76 -8.18
CA GLU A 75 66.22 -46.08 -8.23
C GLU A 75 64.95 -46.03 -7.30
N TYR A 76 63.75 -46.53 -7.67
CA TYR A 76 63.19 -47.92 -7.61
C TYR A 76 63.21 -48.60 -6.20
N ALA A 77 62.21 -49.34 -5.69
CA ALA A 77 60.87 -49.76 -6.18
C ALA A 77 59.85 -50.04 -5.01
N HIS A 78 58.64 -50.55 -5.32
CA HIS A 78 57.50 -50.77 -4.40
C HIS A 78 57.59 -52.02 -3.48
N PRO A 79 56.60 -52.22 -2.58
CA PRO A 79 55.55 -53.21 -2.89
C PRO A 79 54.08 -52.72 -2.72
N LYS A 80 53.12 -53.60 -3.09
CA LYS A 80 51.67 -53.37 -3.29
C LYS A 80 50.81 -54.09 -2.22
N PRO A 81 49.51 -53.77 -2.06
CA PRO A 81 48.46 -54.64 -2.63
C PRO A 81 47.26 -53.89 -3.30
N LEU A 82 46.17 -54.63 -3.59
CA LEU A 82 45.04 -54.35 -4.51
C LEU A 82 43.69 -54.83 -3.87
N PRO A 83 42.51 -54.89 -4.54
CA PRO A 83 41.68 -53.81 -5.11
C PRO A 83 40.13 -53.98 -4.90
N THR A 84 39.29 -53.18 -5.62
CA THR A 84 37.87 -53.44 -6.04
C THR A 84 36.72 -53.49 -4.98
N PRO A 85 35.42 -53.50 -5.36
CA PRO A 85 34.65 -52.71 -6.36
C PRO A 85 33.26 -52.20 -5.82
N GLY A 86 32.33 -51.70 -6.65
CA GLY A 86 30.88 -51.67 -6.30
C GLY A 86 29.96 -50.64 -7.00
N ARG A 87 28.65 -50.93 -7.13
CA ARG A 87 27.63 -50.06 -7.77
C ARG A 87 26.19 -50.38 -7.30
N SER A 88 25.33 -49.35 -7.25
CA SER A 88 23.84 -49.32 -7.44
C SER A 88 22.81 -50.05 -6.52
N ALA A 89 21.77 -49.27 -6.13
CA ALA A 89 20.37 -49.64 -5.80
C ALA A 89 20.09 -50.39 -4.46
N THR A 90 18.93 -50.28 -3.78
CA THR A 90 17.62 -49.61 -4.03
C THR A 90 17.07 -48.84 -2.80
N ALA A 91 16.31 -47.76 -3.07
CA ALA A 91 15.06 -47.19 -2.48
C ALA A 91 14.46 -47.69 -1.12
N ILE A 92 13.52 -47.03 -0.41
CA ILE A 92 12.53 -45.93 -0.64
C ILE A 92 12.27 -45.20 0.74
N PRO A 93 11.37 -44.20 0.91
CA PRO A 93 11.28 -42.85 0.34
C PRO A 93 11.83 -41.74 1.28
N SER A 94 11.80 -40.48 0.83
CA SER A 94 12.15 -39.30 1.65
C SER A 94 10.94 -38.45 2.03
N ASN A 95 10.59 -38.37 3.31
CA ASN A 95 9.75 -37.29 3.86
C ASN A 95 9.87 -37.23 5.40
N LEU A 96 10.58 -36.23 5.94
CA LEU A 96 10.34 -35.54 7.22
C LEU A 96 11.57 -34.68 7.64
N LEU A 97 11.32 -33.40 7.94
CA LEU A 97 12.22 -32.45 8.64
C LEU A 97 13.54 -32.06 7.90
N PRO A 98 14.18 -30.95 8.31
CA PRO A 98 13.59 -29.62 8.36
C PRO A 98 14.39 -28.58 7.55
N SER A 99 13.74 -27.53 7.08
CA SER A 99 14.40 -26.40 6.40
C SER A 99 15.41 -25.69 7.31
N ALA A 100 16.47 -25.14 6.70
CA ALA A 100 17.59 -24.46 7.36
C ALA A 100 17.18 -23.42 8.44
N PRO A 101 18.01 -23.21 9.49
CA PRO A 101 17.68 -22.33 10.61
C PRO A 101 17.37 -20.91 10.14
N ALA A 102 16.22 -20.38 10.58
CA ALA A 102 15.78 -19.04 10.27
C ALA A 102 16.79 -17.99 10.78
N SER A 103 16.98 -16.93 10.00
CA SER A 103 17.74 -15.76 10.46
C SER A 103 17.11 -15.19 11.74
N PRO A 104 17.92 -14.70 12.71
CA PRO A 104 17.38 -14.20 13.97
C PRO A 104 16.40 -13.04 13.72
N PRO A 105 15.24 -13.01 14.40
CA PRO A 105 14.21 -12.03 14.13
C PRO A 105 14.73 -10.62 14.41
N THR A 106 14.54 -9.72 13.43
CA THR A 106 14.78 -8.28 13.64
C THR A 106 13.96 -7.78 14.82
N PRO A 107 14.54 -7.01 15.76
CA PRO A 107 13.81 -6.53 16.93
C PRO A 107 12.54 -5.78 16.53
N ALA A 108 11.40 -6.23 17.06
CA ALA A 108 10.14 -5.53 16.87
C ALA A 108 10.22 -4.10 17.45
N PRO A 109 9.52 -3.11 16.86
CA PRO A 109 9.42 -1.79 17.46
C PRO A 109 8.85 -1.90 18.87
N SER A 110 9.49 -1.24 19.84
CA SER A 110 9.10 -1.31 21.23
C SER A 110 7.66 -0.80 21.44
N PRO A 111 6.84 -1.42 22.29
CA PRO A 111 5.52 -0.89 22.63
C PRO A 111 5.62 0.55 23.16
N GLY A 112 4.69 1.41 22.72
CA GLY A 112 4.59 2.79 23.19
C GLY A 112 4.24 2.89 24.69
N PRO A 113 4.33 4.09 25.28
CA PRO A 113 4.26 4.30 26.74
C PRO A 113 2.82 4.24 27.31
N HIS A 114 2.10 3.16 27.02
CA HIS A 114 0.83 2.80 27.66
C HIS A 114 1.00 1.44 28.35
N SER A 115 1.75 1.43 29.45
CA SER A 115 1.87 0.23 30.29
C SER A 115 0.51 -0.12 30.88
N ARG A 116 -0.05 -1.25 30.42
CA ARG A 116 -1.23 -1.87 31.04
C ARG A 116 -0.99 -1.98 32.54
N ALA A 117 -1.87 -1.40 33.36
CA ALA A 117 -1.71 -1.41 34.82
C ALA A 117 -1.59 -2.87 35.32
N PRO A 118 -0.72 -3.17 36.30
CA PRO A 118 -0.70 -4.48 36.92
C PRO A 118 -2.07 -4.81 37.50
N ASN A 119 -2.54 -6.04 37.33
CA ASN A 119 -3.86 -6.43 37.81
C ASN A 119 -3.76 -6.92 39.26
N TRP A 120 -4.29 -6.14 40.20
CA TRP A 120 -4.15 -6.37 41.64
C TRP A 120 -5.26 -7.25 42.24
N THR A 121 -6.12 -7.89 41.43
CA THR A 121 -7.29 -8.68 41.87
C THR A 121 -7.02 -9.93 42.72
N PHE A 122 -5.77 -10.17 43.11
CA PHE A 122 -5.35 -11.25 44.01
C PHE A 122 -4.72 -10.74 45.32
N ALA A 123 -4.66 -9.42 45.53
CA ALA A 123 -4.23 -8.81 46.79
C ALA A 123 -5.41 -8.74 47.79
N GLY A 124 -5.13 -8.90 49.09
CA GLY A 124 -6.15 -8.97 50.13
C GLY A 124 -6.67 -7.60 50.58
N GLU A 125 -7.96 -7.53 50.94
CA GLU A 125 -8.67 -6.27 51.24
C GLU A 125 -8.02 -5.40 52.35
N ASN A 126 -7.30 -6.03 53.29
CA ASN A 126 -6.66 -5.34 54.42
C ASN A 126 -5.41 -4.50 54.04
N GLU A 127 -4.83 -4.65 52.84
CA GLU A 127 -3.57 -3.96 52.50
C GLU A 127 -3.71 -2.44 52.28
N VAL A 128 -4.91 -1.97 51.92
CA VAL A 128 -5.16 -0.57 51.52
C VAL A 128 -4.84 0.42 52.65
N GLY A 129 -5.11 0.05 53.90
CA GLY A 129 -4.80 0.89 55.07
C GLY A 129 -3.29 1.07 55.27
N PHE A 130 -2.56 -0.05 55.35
CA PHE A 130 -1.11 -0.08 55.59
C PHE A 130 -0.32 0.62 54.47
N LEU A 131 -0.73 0.42 53.20
CA LEU A 131 -0.12 1.11 52.07
C LEU A 131 -0.32 2.63 52.14
N ARG A 132 -1.52 3.10 52.53
CA ARG A 132 -1.83 4.54 52.66
C ARG A 132 -1.07 5.22 53.80
N GLU A 133 -0.83 4.52 54.90
CA GLU A 133 0.02 5.01 55.98
C GLU A 133 1.50 5.02 55.57
N SER A 134 1.95 3.99 54.85
CA SER A 134 3.31 3.90 54.32
C SER A 134 3.65 5.03 53.34
N THR A 135 2.74 5.40 52.44
CA THR A 135 2.94 6.57 51.55
C THR A 135 2.96 7.88 52.33
N ARG A 136 2.03 8.09 53.27
CA ARG A 136 2.02 9.29 54.15
C ARG A 136 3.28 9.41 55.01
N TYR A 137 3.91 8.30 55.39
CA TYR A 137 5.19 8.32 56.08
C TYR A 137 6.32 8.71 55.11
N PHE A 138 6.38 8.09 53.93
CA PHE A 138 7.40 8.37 52.91
C PHE A 138 7.36 9.83 52.41
N GLU A 139 6.18 10.42 52.24
CA GLU A 139 5.99 11.84 51.89
C GLU A 139 6.63 12.80 52.91
N ARG A 140 6.65 12.43 54.20
CA ARG A 140 7.19 13.26 55.29
C ARG A 140 8.70 13.15 55.47
N LEU A 141 9.37 12.24 54.77
CA LEU A 141 10.82 12.08 54.81
C LEU A 141 11.51 13.11 53.91
N ASP A 142 12.64 13.64 54.38
CA ASP A 142 13.55 14.49 53.58
C ASP A 142 14.22 13.67 52.45
N SER A 143 14.76 14.34 51.42
CA SER A 143 15.42 13.69 50.28
C SER A 143 16.45 12.65 50.73
N ALA A 144 17.33 12.98 51.68
CA ALA A 144 18.34 12.05 52.21
C ALA A 144 17.74 10.84 52.98
N GLN A 145 16.50 10.95 53.45
CA GLN A 145 15.78 9.94 54.24
C GLN A 145 14.83 9.09 53.38
N ARG A 146 14.21 9.65 52.34
CA ARG A 146 13.65 8.89 51.23
C ARG A 146 14.76 8.10 50.52
N GLU A 147 15.94 8.72 50.40
CA GLU A 147 17.23 8.11 50.09
C GLU A 147 17.77 7.12 51.16
N ARG A 148 16.98 6.83 52.20
CA ARG A 148 17.22 5.75 53.17
C ARG A 148 16.10 4.71 53.25
N PHE A 149 14.92 4.98 52.68
CA PHE A 149 13.75 4.10 52.71
C PHE A 149 13.67 3.11 51.52
N LEU A 150 13.44 3.60 50.29
CA LEU A 150 13.11 2.72 49.15
C LEU A 150 14.23 1.73 48.75
N GLY A 151 15.46 1.98 49.16
CA GLY A 151 16.60 1.10 48.92
C GLY A 151 16.76 -0.01 49.94
N GLU A 152 16.20 0.13 51.16
CA GLU A 152 16.03 -1.04 52.03
C GLU A 152 14.94 -1.95 51.46
N LEU A 153 13.85 -1.38 50.95
CA LEU A 153 12.87 -2.11 50.13
C LEU A 153 13.53 -2.82 48.92
N LEU A 154 14.38 -2.14 48.16
CA LEU A 154 15.12 -2.78 47.04
C LEU A 154 16.18 -3.79 47.49
N ASN A 155 16.70 -3.71 48.72
CA ASN A 155 17.57 -4.75 49.30
C ASN A 155 16.77 -6.01 49.71
N MET A 156 15.48 -5.85 50.01
CA MET A 156 14.56 -6.94 50.37
C MET A 156 13.86 -7.58 49.14
N CYS A 157 13.98 -6.99 47.95
CA CYS A 157 13.37 -7.50 46.73
C CYS A 157 14.14 -8.68 46.11
N ASN A 158 13.42 -9.67 45.61
CA ASN A 158 13.99 -10.77 44.82
C ASN A 158 14.23 -10.37 43.35
N ASN A 159 14.93 -11.22 42.57
CA ASN A 159 15.27 -10.91 41.17
C ASN A 159 14.06 -10.63 40.27
N GLN A 160 12.91 -11.28 40.47
CA GLN A 160 11.70 -11.03 39.67
C GLN A 160 11.09 -9.66 40.01
N GLN A 161 11.07 -9.30 41.29
CA GLN A 161 10.64 -7.97 41.77
C GLN A 161 11.59 -6.86 41.30
N LEU A 162 12.90 -7.11 41.29
CA LEU A 162 13.89 -6.16 40.77
C LEU A 162 13.76 -5.95 39.25
N VAL A 163 13.44 -7.01 38.48
CA VAL A 163 13.11 -6.89 37.05
C VAL A 163 11.82 -6.10 36.83
N PHE A 164 10.78 -6.30 37.66
CA PHE A 164 9.57 -5.48 37.64
C PHE A 164 9.88 -4.00 37.92
N VAL A 165 10.66 -3.68 38.96
CA VAL A 165 11.08 -2.30 39.25
C VAL A 165 11.89 -1.70 38.10
N HIS A 166 12.87 -2.44 37.55
CA HIS A 166 13.63 -1.98 36.39
C HIS A 166 12.71 -1.63 35.22
N ASN A 167 11.74 -2.49 34.90
CA ASN A 167 10.81 -2.28 33.79
C ASN A 167 9.81 -1.14 34.03
N PHE A 168 9.55 -0.78 35.30
CA PHE A 168 8.73 0.38 35.68
C PHE A 168 9.51 1.70 35.73
N VAL A 169 10.79 1.66 36.10
CA VAL A 169 11.67 2.84 36.25
C VAL A 169 12.34 3.23 34.93
N ALA A 170 12.85 2.27 34.16
CA ALA A 170 13.58 2.55 32.91
C ALA A 170 12.79 3.36 31.87
N PRO A 171 11.47 3.22 31.70
CA PRO A 171 10.68 4.12 30.84
C PRO A 171 10.63 5.56 31.37
N LYS A 172 10.56 5.76 32.70
CA LYS A 172 10.46 7.09 33.31
C LYS A 172 11.78 7.88 33.25
N LEU A 173 12.92 7.19 33.19
CA LEU A 173 14.24 7.81 33.02
C LEU A 173 14.55 8.19 31.56
N LYS A 174 13.85 7.60 30.57
CA LYS A 174 14.04 7.89 29.14
C LYS A 174 13.30 9.15 28.70
N LYS A 175 13.79 10.33 29.13
CA LYS A 175 13.31 11.63 28.62
C LYS A 175 13.94 11.94 27.26
N ASP A 176 13.13 12.40 26.30
CA ASP A 176 13.61 12.89 25.00
C ASP A 176 14.26 14.28 25.18
N PRO A 177 15.56 14.47 24.87
CA PRO A 177 16.21 15.77 25.00
C PRO A 177 15.62 16.82 24.05
N PHE A 178 15.07 16.41 22.90
CA PHE A 178 14.47 17.31 21.91
C PHE A 178 13.08 17.86 22.31
N LEU A 179 12.55 17.44 23.47
CA LEU A 179 11.42 18.10 24.16
C LEU A 179 11.86 19.25 25.09
N HIS A 180 13.13 19.27 25.50
CA HIS A 180 13.63 20.17 26.56
C HIS A 180 14.64 21.20 26.04
N LEU A 181 15.19 21.00 24.84
CA LEU A 181 16.15 21.90 24.20
C LEU A 181 15.45 22.88 23.24
N PRO A 182 15.91 24.15 23.16
CA PRO A 182 15.50 25.10 22.12
C PRO A 182 15.73 24.57 20.70
N ASN A 183 14.86 24.94 19.76
CA ASN A 183 14.87 24.42 18.39
C ASN A 183 16.21 24.67 17.66
N GLU A 184 16.89 25.77 17.99
CA GLU A 184 18.18 26.17 17.41
C GLU A 184 19.29 25.19 17.80
N LEU A 185 19.28 24.70 19.04
CA LEU A 185 20.19 23.65 19.51
C LEU A 185 19.80 22.28 18.94
N CYS A 186 18.50 21.99 18.87
CA CYS A 186 17.97 20.77 18.26
C CYS A 186 18.40 20.63 16.79
N LEU A 187 18.19 21.67 15.97
CA LEU A 187 18.58 21.71 14.56
C LEU A 187 20.11 21.67 14.40
N ARG A 188 20.86 22.35 15.28
CA ARG A 188 22.32 22.28 15.29
C ARG A 188 22.84 20.88 15.61
N VAL A 189 22.25 20.15 16.54
CA VAL A 189 22.59 18.74 16.79
C VAL A 189 22.26 17.85 15.58
N LEU A 190 21.09 18.03 14.96
CA LEU A 190 20.70 17.30 13.76
C LEU A 190 21.61 17.60 12.55
N SER A 191 22.20 18.80 12.48
CA SER A 191 23.14 19.18 11.40
C SER A 191 24.47 18.40 11.40
N PHE A 192 24.80 17.68 12.47
CA PHE A 192 25.96 16.78 12.54
C PHE A 192 25.65 15.34 12.12
N VAL A 193 24.39 15.01 11.77
CA VAL A 193 24.00 13.65 11.37
C VAL A 193 24.13 13.47 9.85
N ASP A 194 25.28 12.95 9.44
CA ASP A 194 25.66 12.78 8.03
C ASP A 194 24.91 11.67 7.26
N ASP A 195 24.26 10.74 7.98
CA ASP A 195 23.53 9.63 7.37
C ASP A 195 22.02 9.94 7.19
N PRO A 196 21.53 10.06 5.93
CA PRO A 196 20.12 10.30 5.68
C PRO A 196 19.22 9.12 6.08
N ILE A 197 19.73 7.89 6.20
CA ILE A 197 18.95 6.73 6.66
C ILE A 197 18.68 6.87 8.17
N THR A 198 19.68 7.26 8.95
CA THR A 198 19.55 7.57 10.39
C THR A 198 18.58 8.74 10.60
N LEU A 199 18.68 9.83 9.83
CA LEU A 199 17.70 10.92 9.89
C LEU A 199 16.28 10.48 9.51
N ALA A 200 16.12 9.65 8.48
CA ALA A 200 14.80 9.13 8.09
C ALA A 200 14.17 8.28 9.21
N ARG A 201 14.95 7.38 9.82
CA ARG A 201 14.53 6.58 10.99
C ARG A 201 14.21 7.46 12.19
N ALA A 202 15.03 8.47 12.47
CA ALA A 202 14.83 9.41 13.56
C ALA A 202 13.49 10.15 13.45
N SER A 203 13.07 10.53 12.23
CA SER A 203 11.75 11.14 11.98
C SER A 203 10.54 10.24 12.26
N GLN A 204 10.76 8.95 12.54
CA GLN A 204 9.72 7.99 12.93
C GLN A 204 9.63 7.81 14.47
N VAL A 205 10.57 8.34 15.25
CA VAL A 205 10.66 8.12 16.70
C VAL A 205 9.63 8.94 17.50
N SER A 206 9.39 10.19 17.12
CA SER A 206 8.35 11.02 17.76
C SER A 206 7.83 12.12 16.83
N ARG A 207 6.66 12.70 17.18
CA ARG A 207 6.08 13.85 16.46
C ARG A 207 7.05 15.04 16.42
N ARG A 208 7.77 15.30 17.53
CA ARG A 208 8.74 16.41 17.63
C ARG A 208 9.97 16.20 16.74
N TRP A 209 10.48 14.97 16.65
CA TRP A 209 11.53 14.64 15.70
C TRP A 209 11.07 14.82 14.24
N ARG A 210 9.82 14.47 13.93
CA ARG A 210 9.22 14.71 12.61
C ARG A 210 9.07 16.21 12.30
N GLU A 211 8.67 17.03 13.28
CA GLU A 211 8.59 18.49 13.16
C GLU A 211 9.97 19.11 12.87
N LEU A 212 10.98 18.80 13.69
CA LEU A 212 12.34 19.32 13.52
C LEU A 212 12.95 18.91 12.17
N LEU A 213 12.67 17.70 11.70
CA LEU A 213 13.16 17.18 10.40
C LEU A 213 12.29 17.59 9.19
N ASN A 214 11.27 18.43 9.39
CA ASN A 214 10.60 19.15 8.31
C ASN A 214 11.33 20.44 7.92
N ASP A 215 12.23 20.98 8.77
CA ASP A 215 13.07 22.12 8.40
C ASP A 215 14.10 21.71 7.33
N ASP A 216 14.33 22.60 6.37
CA ASP A 216 15.12 22.35 5.16
C ASP A 216 16.63 22.57 5.36
N LEU A 217 17.07 23.20 6.46
CA LEU A 217 18.47 23.52 6.72
C LEU A 217 19.37 22.29 6.69
N ALA A 218 18.99 21.23 7.41
CA ALA A 218 19.76 19.97 7.45
C ALA A 218 19.80 19.28 6.08
N TRP A 219 18.69 19.31 5.33
CA TRP A 219 18.61 18.71 4.00
C TRP A 219 19.38 19.53 2.95
N LYS A 220 19.50 20.85 3.11
CA LYS A 220 20.36 21.72 2.29
C LYS A 220 21.84 21.40 2.50
N LEU A 221 22.29 21.25 3.76
CA LEU A 221 23.66 20.84 4.07
C LEU A 221 23.98 19.45 3.49
N LEU A 222 23.02 18.51 3.53
CA LEU A 222 23.17 17.20 2.89
C LEU A 222 23.18 17.28 1.36
N CYS A 223 22.38 18.14 0.73
CA CYS A 223 22.45 18.36 -0.73
C CYS A 223 23.85 18.84 -1.16
N ASP A 224 24.38 19.86 -0.47
CA ASP A 224 25.72 20.39 -0.75
C ASP A 224 26.80 19.32 -0.50
N LYS A 225 26.70 18.53 0.57
CA LYS A 225 27.66 17.47 0.92
C LYS A 225 27.65 16.26 -0.02
N TYR A 226 26.49 15.88 -0.56
CA TYR A 226 26.36 14.83 -1.57
C TYR A 226 26.57 15.36 -3.01
N ALA A 227 26.88 16.65 -3.17
CA ALA A 227 26.99 17.36 -4.45
C ALA A 227 25.73 17.25 -5.34
N TYR A 228 24.56 17.05 -4.73
CA TYR A 228 23.28 17.13 -5.42
C TYR A 228 23.02 18.60 -5.76
N ARG A 229 23.10 18.94 -7.05
CA ARG A 229 22.93 20.29 -7.60
C ARG A 229 21.84 21.06 -6.85
N ARG A 230 22.17 22.25 -6.33
CA ARG A 230 21.17 23.18 -5.78
C ARG A 230 20.07 23.44 -6.82
N MET A 231 18.84 23.70 -6.37
CA MET A 231 17.72 24.03 -7.27
C MET A 231 18.14 25.12 -8.26
N SER A 232 17.96 24.84 -9.56
CA SER A 232 18.43 25.70 -10.64
C SER A 232 17.52 26.92 -10.82
N ASN A 233 17.75 27.94 -9.99
CA ASN A 233 17.25 29.32 -10.20
C ASN A 233 18.14 30.41 -9.59
N GLU A 234 19.31 30.08 -9.02
CA GLU A 234 20.33 31.03 -8.53
C GLU A 234 21.51 31.11 -9.51
N THR A 235 21.27 31.53 -10.76
CA THR A 235 22.34 31.86 -11.71
C THR A 235 22.77 33.31 -11.59
N LEU A 236 23.74 33.55 -10.70
CA LEU A 236 24.71 34.65 -10.77
C LEU A 236 24.15 36.07 -10.97
N ASP A 237 23.62 36.68 -9.91
CA ASP A 237 23.86 38.11 -9.66
C ASP A 237 25.11 38.23 -8.77
N LEU A 238 26.06 39.07 -9.18
CA LEU A 238 27.31 39.29 -8.45
C LEU A 238 27.10 40.30 -7.31
N VAL A 239 27.61 39.96 -6.12
CA VAL A 239 27.49 40.81 -4.93
C VAL A 239 28.48 41.97 -5.01
N GLU A 240 27.97 43.18 -5.30
CA GLU A 240 28.70 44.42 -4.95
C GLU A 240 28.65 44.65 -3.42
N PRO A 241 29.69 45.28 -2.82
CA PRO A 241 29.75 45.46 -1.37
C PRO A 241 28.74 46.47 -0.82
N LEU A 242 28.28 46.20 0.40
CA LEU A 242 27.39 47.04 1.20
C LEU A 242 27.79 48.52 1.22
N SER A 243 26.84 49.39 0.87
CA SER A 243 26.86 50.82 1.24
C SER A 243 25.59 51.17 2.03
N LEU A 244 25.75 51.94 3.11
CA LEU A 244 24.67 52.32 4.02
C LEU A 244 23.90 53.56 3.53
N PRO A 245 22.61 53.72 3.88
CA PRO A 245 21.76 54.74 3.29
C PRO A 245 22.09 56.16 3.80
N GLN A 246 22.09 57.13 2.87
CA GLN A 246 21.98 58.55 3.20
C GLN A 246 20.80 59.19 2.45
N ALA A 247 20.21 60.21 3.07
CA ALA A 247 18.93 60.77 2.66
C ALA A 247 19.08 61.99 1.73
N SER A 248 18.08 62.24 0.88
CA SER A 248 17.04 63.26 1.19
C SER A 248 16.19 63.69 -0.03
N ARG A 249 15.16 64.50 0.23
CA ARG A 249 14.43 65.38 -0.74
C ARG A 249 13.55 64.71 -1.83
N ARG A 250 12.38 64.24 -1.39
CA ARG A 250 11.03 64.90 -1.55
C ARG A 250 10.95 66.14 -2.48
N PRO A 251 9.77 66.53 -3.06
CA PRO A 251 8.39 66.16 -2.63
C PRO A 251 7.28 65.99 -3.73
N TYR A 252 6.07 65.61 -3.27
CA TYR A 252 4.73 65.72 -3.92
C TYR A 252 4.46 64.83 -5.16
N GLY A 253 3.20 64.47 -5.50
CA GLY A 253 1.90 64.90 -4.97
C GLY A 253 0.88 63.77 -4.72
N TYR A 254 -0.42 64.14 -4.67
CA TYR A 254 -1.52 63.36 -4.06
C TYR A 254 -2.58 62.88 -5.09
N ALA A 255 -3.46 61.97 -4.61
CA ALA A 255 -4.91 61.91 -4.90
C ALA A 255 -5.52 61.10 -6.11
N ILE A 256 -6.33 60.10 -5.72
CA ILE A 256 -7.77 59.91 -6.07
C ILE A 256 -8.18 59.13 -7.35
N ARG A 257 -9.37 58.51 -7.25
CA ARG A 257 -10.06 57.58 -8.19
C ARG A 257 -10.98 58.29 -9.22
N SER A 258 -11.51 57.48 -10.16
CA SER A 258 -12.91 57.51 -10.67
C SER A 258 -13.13 58.07 -12.12
N PRO A 259 -14.31 57.87 -12.79
CA PRO A 259 -14.35 57.02 -14.00
C PRO A 259 -15.33 57.46 -15.15
N LYS A 260 -15.61 56.52 -16.08
CA LYS A 260 -16.73 56.45 -17.09
C LYS A 260 -16.61 57.20 -18.43
N ARG A 261 -16.84 56.46 -19.53
CA ARG A 261 -17.79 56.65 -20.68
C ARG A 261 -17.35 55.76 -21.87
N GLY A 262 -18.22 55.23 -22.74
CA GLY A 262 -19.68 55.07 -22.69
C GLY A 262 -20.36 55.01 -24.07
N LEU A 263 -21.11 53.93 -24.35
CA LEU A 263 -22.06 53.70 -25.48
C LEU A 263 -21.42 53.65 -26.91
N GLU A 264 -22.06 53.10 -27.96
CA GLU A 264 -23.49 52.72 -28.14
C GLU A 264 -23.72 51.29 -28.74
N ALA A 265 -24.74 51.06 -29.60
CA ALA A 265 -25.28 49.71 -29.93
C ALA A 265 -25.97 49.61 -31.33
N THR A 266 -26.94 48.67 -31.48
CA THR A 266 -27.93 48.42 -32.59
C THR A 266 -27.50 47.49 -33.76
N ILE A 267 -28.34 46.63 -34.40
CA ILE A 267 -29.65 45.97 -34.07
C ILE A 267 -29.94 44.78 -35.05
N SER A 268 -30.92 43.91 -34.72
CA SER A 268 -31.76 43.02 -35.59
C SER A 268 -31.42 41.52 -35.81
N GLY A 269 -32.52 40.74 -35.89
CA GLY A 269 -32.72 39.39 -36.45
C GLY A 269 -34.13 39.37 -37.10
N PRO A 270 -34.95 38.28 -37.12
CA PRO A 270 -34.73 36.89 -36.68
C PRO A 270 -35.32 35.84 -37.69
N SER A 271 -35.68 34.64 -37.18
CA SER A 271 -36.64 33.64 -37.73
C SER A 271 -36.05 32.33 -38.31
N ALA A 272 -36.91 31.32 -38.45
CA ALA A 272 -36.56 29.90 -38.41
C ALA A 272 -37.09 29.03 -39.57
N SER A 273 -36.43 27.90 -39.84
CA SER A 273 -37.04 26.67 -40.38
C SER A 273 -36.06 25.48 -40.33
N ALA A 274 -36.62 24.27 -40.33
CA ALA A 274 -35.97 22.95 -40.43
C ALA A 274 -36.83 22.09 -41.39
N PRO A 275 -36.42 20.90 -41.90
CA PRO A 275 -35.39 19.99 -41.36
C PRO A 275 -34.49 19.27 -42.42
N ASN A 276 -33.84 18.19 -41.96
CA ASN A 276 -33.30 17.02 -42.70
C ASN A 276 -31.79 16.94 -43.06
N LEU A 277 -31.11 16.01 -42.35
CA LEU A 277 -30.14 15.00 -42.86
C LEU A 277 -29.02 15.48 -43.82
N THR A 278 -27.74 15.55 -43.40
CA THR A 278 -26.92 14.34 -43.14
C THR A 278 -25.55 14.66 -42.49
N THR A 279 -24.90 13.60 -42.00
CA THR A 279 -23.58 13.50 -41.35
C THR A 279 -22.39 14.29 -41.94
N SER A 280 -21.71 15.07 -41.09
CA SER A 280 -20.24 15.00 -40.91
C SER A 280 -19.77 15.81 -39.69
N THR A 281 -18.97 15.21 -38.79
CA THR A 281 -18.44 15.87 -37.59
C THR A 281 -17.07 16.52 -37.85
N LEU A 282 -16.99 17.84 -37.75
CA LEU A 282 -15.73 18.60 -37.80
C LEU A 282 -15.57 19.47 -36.55
N SER A 283 -14.80 18.98 -35.58
CA SER A 283 -14.48 19.70 -34.33
C SER A 283 -13.28 20.64 -34.53
N SER A 284 -13.55 21.91 -34.85
CA SER A 284 -12.51 22.95 -34.98
C SER A 284 -11.95 23.34 -33.60
N ALA A 285 -10.74 22.86 -33.28
CA ALA A 285 -10.09 23.13 -32.00
C ALA A 285 -9.51 24.56 -31.92
N SER A 286 -10.28 25.51 -31.38
CA SER A 286 -9.81 26.86 -31.07
C SER A 286 -8.87 26.85 -29.86
N SER A 287 -7.56 26.86 -30.10
CA SER A 287 -6.54 26.74 -29.06
C SER A 287 -6.32 28.04 -28.27
N SER A 288 -6.98 28.18 -27.11
CA SER A 288 -6.62 29.21 -26.12
C SER A 288 -5.18 29.02 -25.62
N PRO A 289 -4.36 30.08 -25.53
CA PRO A 289 -2.95 29.96 -25.16
C PRO A 289 -2.79 29.54 -23.69
N ARG A 290 -2.20 28.36 -23.44
CA ARG A 290 -1.91 27.87 -22.09
C ARG A 290 -0.94 28.82 -21.37
N ILE A 291 -1.42 29.45 -20.29
CA ILE A 291 -0.58 30.20 -19.36
C ILE A 291 0.49 29.27 -18.79
N LYS A 292 1.77 29.60 -18.96
CA LYS A 292 2.89 28.84 -18.39
C LYS A 292 2.85 28.98 -16.85
N ARG A 293 2.29 27.98 -16.15
CA ARG A 293 2.43 27.82 -14.69
C ARG A 293 3.93 27.89 -14.34
N ARG A 294 4.33 28.76 -13.41
CA ARG A 294 5.68 28.73 -12.84
C ARG A 294 5.89 27.40 -12.09
N PRO A 295 7.07 26.77 -12.14
CA PRO A 295 7.36 25.60 -11.32
C PRO A 295 7.27 25.98 -9.83
N LYS A 296 6.64 25.13 -9.01
CA LYS A 296 6.60 25.31 -7.55
C LYS A 296 7.98 25.04 -6.95
N THR A 297 8.35 25.77 -5.91
CA THR A 297 9.59 25.55 -5.16
C THR A 297 9.54 24.21 -4.41
N THR A 298 10.38 23.25 -4.81
CA THR A 298 10.53 21.97 -4.10
C THR A 298 11.43 22.15 -2.88
N SER A 299 11.05 21.62 -1.71
CA SER A 299 11.90 21.68 -0.51
C SER A 299 13.20 20.91 -0.71
N TYR A 300 14.30 21.35 -0.09
CA TYR A 300 15.58 20.64 -0.12
C TYR A 300 15.44 19.19 0.35
N ARG A 301 14.56 18.92 1.33
CA ARG A 301 14.20 17.54 1.72
C ARG A 301 13.61 16.71 0.58
N SER A 302 12.69 17.28 -0.20
CA SER A 302 12.05 16.58 -1.32
C SER A 302 13.05 16.34 -2.47
N HIS A 303 13.87 17.33 -2.77
CA HIS A 303 14.96 17.25 -3.76
C HIS A 303 16.02 16.22 -3.38
N PHE A 304 16.50 16.26 -2.12
CA PHE A 304 17.44 15.28 -1.59
C PHE A 304 16.86 13.86 -1.68
N LYS A 305 15.61 13.67 -1.25
CA LYS A 305 14.92 12.37 -1.35
C LYS A 305 14.86 11.88 -2.80
N GLN A 306 14.49 12.73 -3.76
CA GLN A 306 14.45 12.35 -5.18
C GLN A 306 15.83 11.92 -5.69
N LYS A 307 16.86 12.76 -5.52
CA LYS A 307 18.21 12.47 -6.02
C LYS A 307 18.85 11.27 -5.33
N TYR A 308 18.69 11.11 -4.02
CA TYR A 308 19.15 9.93 -3.28
C TYR A 308 18.46 8.64 -3.73
N MET A 309 17.14 8.67 -3.97
CA MET A 309 16.40 7.50 -4.46
C MET A 309 16.79 7.12 -5.90
N VAL A 310 16.99 8.10 -6.78
CA VAL A 310 17.51 7.88 -8.14
C VAL A 310 18.92 7.30 -8.09
N GLU A 311 19.82 7.84 -7.27
CA GLU A 311 21.18 7.32 -7.12
C GLU A 311 21.20 5.89 -6.55
N ALA A 312 20.33 5.60 -5.57
CA ALA A 312 20.13 4.26 -5.05
C ALA A 312 19.58 3.29 -6.12
N ALA A 313 18.69 3.73 -7.01
CA ALA A 313 18.18 2.93 -8.12
C ALA A 313 19.24 2.66 -9.20
N TRP A 314 20.12 3.63 -9.50
CA TRP A 314 21.30 3.39 -10.33
C TRP A 314 22.18 2.26 -9.75
N ARG A 315 22.40 2.25 -8.42
CA ARG A 315 23.21 1.23 -7.72
C ARG A 315 22.51 -0.13 -7.56
N ARG A 316 21.20 -0.18 -7.27
CA ARG A 316 20.47 -1.41 -6.89
C ARG A 316 19.55 -1.99 -7.96
N GLY A 317 19.15 -1.19 -8.97
CA GLY A 317 18.11 -1.54 -9.94
C GLY A 317 17.07 -0.42 -10.08
N GLY A 318 16.69 -0.15 -11.32
CA GLY A 318 15.58 0.72 -11.72
C GLY A 318 14.72 0.00 -12.75
N GLU A 319 13.61 0.60 -13.20
CA GLU A 319 12.73 -0.06 -14.17
C GLU A 319 13.33 0.04 -15.58
N CYS A 320 13.56 -1.12 -16.20
CA CYS A 320 14.02 -1.20 -17.58
C CYS A 320 12.82 -1.40 -18.51
N ILE A 321 12.38 -0.31 -19.15
CA ILE A 321 11.30 -0.34 -20.14
C ILE A 321 11.90 -0.79 -21.48
N ILE A 322 11.93 -2.10 -21.69
CA ILE A 322 12.35 -2.71 -22.95
C ILE A 322 11.23 -2.53 -23.98
N LYS A 323 11.48 -1.75 -25.04
CA LYS A 323 10.55 -1.48 -26.14
C LYS A 323 11.17 -1.82 -27.50
N HIS A 324 10.39 -2.53 -28.31
CA HIS A 324 10.75 -2.82 -29.70
C HIS A 324 10.52 -1.57 -30.55
N ILE A 325 11.59 -1.03 -31.16
CA ILE A 325 11.59 0.32 -31.77
C ILE A 325 10.89 0.32 -33.12
N THR A 326 11.24 -0.66 -33.95
CA THR A 326 10.95 -0.67 -35.39
C THR A 326 10.55 -2.06 -35.86
N PRO A 327 9.50 -2.19 -36.72
CA PRO A 327 9.33 -3.40 -37.51
C PRO A 327 10.41 -3.52 -38.60
N ASP A 328 10.99 -2.39 -39.02
CA ASP A 328 12.13 -2.31 -39.92
C ASP A 328 13.43 -2.74 -39.21
N GLN A 329 14.23 -3.58 -39.89
CA GLN A 329 15.62 -3.84 -39.50
C GLN A 329 16.51 -2.64 -39.88
N GLY A 330 17.52 -2.35 -39.06
CA GLY A 330 18.49 -1.28 -39.31
C GLY A 330 19.39 -1.00 -38.10
N VAL A 331 20.67 -0.71 -38.35
CA VAL A 331 21.68 -0.41 -37.33
C VAL A 331 21.51 1.03 -36.83
N VAL A 332 21.57 1.24 -35.51
CA VAL A 332 21.45 2.59 -34.91
C VAL A 332 22.72 3.41 -35.13
N THR A 333 22.67 4.28 -36.14
CA THR A 333 23.78 5.12 -36.60
C THR A 333 24.00 6.36 -35.75
N SER A 334 22.98 6.87 -35.04
CA SER A 334 23.14 7.85 -33.94
C SER A 334 21.94 7.88 -32.97
N LEU A 335 22.19 8.33 -31.74
CA LEU A 335 21.23 8.38 -30.63
C LEU A 335 21.43 9.69 -29.85
N HIS A 336 20.34 10.39 -29.53
CA HIS A 336 20.34 11.50 -28.58
C HIS A 336 19.15 11.38 -27.61
N LEU A 337 19.38 11.82 -26.38
CA LEU A 337 18.38 11.99 -25.32
C LEU A 337 18.29 13.49 -25.00
N THR A 338 17.08 13.95 -24.66
CA THR A 338 16.75 15.31 -24.22
C THR A 338 15.58 15.26 -23.24
N ASP A 339 15.33 16.35 -22.50
CA ASP A 339 14.20 16.50 -21.56
C ASP A 339 12.84 16.08 -22.14
N LYS A 340 12.62 16.28 -23.45
CA LYS A 340 11.36 15.99 -24.17
C LYS A 340 11.39 14.72 -25.01
N TYR A 341 12.49 14.48 -25.72
CA TYR A 341 12.56 13.50 -26.81
C TYR A 341 13.75 12.56 -26.71
N ILE A 342 13.54 11.31 -27.13
CA ILE A 342 14.59 10.38 -27.53
C ILE A 342 14.62 10.39 -29.06
N VAL A 343 15.77 10.69 -29.66
CA VAL A 343 15.94 10.78 -31.13
C VAL A 343 16.92 9.70 -31.58
N VAL A 344 16.49 8.90 -32.56
CA VAL A 344 17.20 7.69 -33.01
C VAL A 344 17.31 7.71 -34.53
N ALA A 345 18.53 7.68 -35.07
CA ALA A 345 18.76 7.56 -36.51
C ALA A 345 19.23 6.14 -36.87
N LEU A 346 18.82 5.70 -38.06
CA LEU A 346 19.17 4.41 -38.63
C LEU A 346 19.98 4.55 -39.94
N ASP A 347 20.63 3.46 -40.32
CA ASP A 347 21.25 3.25 -41.63
C ASP A 347 20.23 3.23 -42.79
N ASN A 348 18.98 2.86 -42.52
CA ASN A 348 17.86 2.82 -43.48
C ASN A 348 17.21 4.20 -43.78
N ALA A 349 17.94 5.30 -43.54
CA ALA A 349 17.57 6.70 -43.76
C ALA A 349 16.45 7.28 -42.87
N LYS A 350 15.77 6.46 -42.06
CA LYS A 350 14.73 6.92 -41.12
C LYS A 350 15.34 7.53 -39.85
N ILE A 351 14.70 8.56 -39.32
CA ILE A 351 14.95 9.07 -37.96
C ILE A 351 13.65 8.94 -37.16
N HIS A 352 13.69 8.24 -36.04
CA HIS A 352 12.54 8.05 -35.16
C HIS A 352 12.66 8.95 -33.92
N VAL A 353 11.58 9.65 -33.60
CA VAL A 353 11.41 10.50 -32.42
C VAL A 353 10.42 9.82 -31.47
N PHE A 354 10.82 9.64 -30.22
CA PHE A 354 10.01 9.10 -29.13
C PHE A 354 9.87 10.14 -28.02
N ASN A 355 8.83 10.04 -27.19
CA ASN A 355 8.80 10.75 -25.92
C ASN A 355 9.84 10.15 -24.94
N THR A 356 10.09 10.78 -23.79
CA THR A 356 11.04 10.20 -22.81
C THR A 356 10.52 8.99 -22.03
N MET A 357 9.32 8.48 -22.34
CA MET A 357 8.80 7.19 -21.88
C MET A 357 9.02 6.08 -22.91
N GLY A 358 9.63 6.40 -24.07
CA GLY A 358 9.92 5.48 -25.15
C GLY A 358 8.74 5.18 -26.08
N ASP A 359 7.65 5.95 -26.02
CA ASP A 359 6.53 5.82 -26.95
C ASP A 359 6.82 6.57 -28.25
N HIS A 360 6.57 5.91 -29.38
CA HIS A 360 6.84 6.48 -30.69
C HIS A 360 5.94 7.69 -30.97
N GLN A 361 6.54 8.83 -31.31
CA GLN A 361 5.83 10.06 -31.65
C GLN A 361 5.80 10.26 -33.17
N ARG A 362 6.96 10.21 -33.83
CA ARG A 362 7.11 10.52 -35.26
C ARG A 362 8.27 9.78 -35.90
N THR A 363 8.14 9.37 -37.15
CA THR A 363 9.28 9.05 -38.02
C THR A 363 9.50 10.19 -39.00
N LEU A 364 10.64 10.86 -38.91
CA LEU A 364 11.09 11.84 -39.90
C LEU A 364 11.64 11.10 -41.12
N GLN A 365 11.13 11.44 -42.31
CA GLN A 365 11.50 10.81 -43.58
C GLN A 365 11.82 11.90 -44.60
N GLY A 366 12.82 11.67 -45.46
CA GLY A 366 13.24 12.62 -46.48
C GLY A 366 14.73 12.57 -46.80
N HIS A 367 15.57 12.05 -45.89
CA HIS A 367 16.89 11.55 -46.29
C HIS A 367 16.73 10.33 -47.21
N VAL A 368 17.64 10.19 -48.18
CA VAL A 368 17.62 9.09 -49.17
C VAL A 368 18.54 7.93 -48.76
N MET A 369 19.48 8.17 -47.85
CA MET A 369 20.42 7.18 -47.32
C MET A 369 20.65 7.41 -45.83
N GLY A 370 21.21 6.41 -45.13
CA GLY A 370 21.47 6.41 -43.69
C GLY A 370 22.05 7.70 -43.12
N VAL A 371 21.57 8.07 -41.92
CA VAL A 371 21.88 9.33 -41.24
C VAL A 371 22.97 9.08 -40.20
N TRP A 372 24.16 9.66 -40.39
CA TRP A 372 25.35 9.32 -39.58
C TRP A 372 25.71 10.35 -38.52
N ALA A 373 25.16 11.55 -38.61
CA ALA A 373 25.30 12.60 -37.62
C ALA A 373 23.98 13.34 -37.43
N MET A 374 23.66 13.71 -36.20
CA MET A 374 22.54 14.59 -35.89
C MET A 374 22.77 15.29 -34.54
N VAL A 375 22.12 16.43 -34.33
CA VAL A 375 22.15 17.23 -33.11
C VAL A 375 20.77 17.86 -32.88
N PRO A 376 20.10 17.58 -31.75
CA PRO A 376 18.89 18.29 -31.35
C PRO A 376 19.22 19.59 -30.60
N TRP A 377 18.32 20.56 -30.67
CA TRP A 377 18.31 21.80 -29.90
C TRP A 377 16.86 22.24 -29.64
N GLU A 378 16.41 22.15 -28.38
CA GLU A 378 15.00 22.31 -28.00
C GLU A 378 14.07 21.40 -28.83
N ASP A 379 13.19 21.97 -29.66
CA ASP A 379 12.30 21.24 -30.58
C ASP A 379 12.86 21.12 -32.00
N MET A 380 14.06 21.65 -32.29
CA MET A 380 14.71 21.56 -33.60
C MET A 380 15.71 20.41 -33.65
N LEU A 381 15.84 19.75 -34.80
CA LEU A 381 16.86 18.74 -35.07
C LEU A 381 17.63 19.08 -36.35
N VAL A 382 18.96 18.99 -36.32
CA VAL A 382 19.79 19.04 -37.53
C VAL A 382 20.41 17.66 -37.78
N SER A 383 20.27 17.10 -38.98
CA SER A 383 20.79 15.78 -39.36
C SER A 383 21.64 15.81 -40.63
N GLY A 384 22.62 14.93 -40.75
CA GLY A 384 23.52 14.78 -41.91
C GLY A 384 23.56 13.34 -42.43
N GLY A 385 23.30 13.17 -43.72
CA GLY A 385 23.12 11.87 -44.35
C GLY A 385 24.27 11.40 -45.25
N CYS A 386 24.21 10.12 -45.62
CA CYS A 386 24.99 9.56 -46.74
C CYS A 386 24.54 10.12 -48.11
N ASP A 387 23.34 10.70 -48.19
CA ASP A 387 22.80 11.38 -49.37
C ASP A 387 23.41 12.77 -49.62
N ARG A 388 24.40 13.18 -48.81
CA ARG A 388 25.18 14.43 -48.91
C ARG A 388 24.42 15.69 -48.48
N ASP A 389 23.15 15.54 -48.10
CA ASP A 389 22.34 16.62 -47.56
C ASP A 389 22.58 16.77 -46.04
N VAL A 390 22.53 18.01 -45.57
CA VAL A 390 22.19 18.31 -44.17
C VAL A 390 20.73 18.77 -44.14
N ARG A 391 19.94 18.35 -43.15
CA ARG A 391 18.52 18.70 -43.04
C ARG A 391 18.21 19.29 -41.67
N VAL A 392 17.33 20.27 -41.66
CA VAL A 392 16.76 20.87 -40.44
C VAL A 392 15.32 20.41 -40.33
N TRP A 393 14.91 19.99 -39.14
CA TRP A 393 13.57 19.49 -38.83
C TRP A 393 13.02 20.18 -37.59
N ASP A 394 11.70 20.34 -37.56
CA ASP A 394 10.94 20.57 -36.34
C ASP A 394 10.44 19.21 -35.82
N MET A 395 10.85 18.83 -34.62
CA MET A 395 10.46 17.57 -33.97
C MET A 395 9.02 17.58 -33.46
N ALA A 396 8.44 18.76 -33.18
CA ALA A 396 7.07 18.89 -32.71
C ALA A 396 6.06 18.70 -33.85
N THR A 397 6.30 19.30 -35.04
CA THR A 397 5.44 19.09 -36.23
C THR A 397 5.88 17.92 -37.11
N GLY A 398 7.15 17.50 -37.05
CA GLY A 398 7.75 16.51 -37.94
C GLY A 398 8.18 17.05 -39.31
N ALA A 399 8.02 18.35 -39.56
CA ALA A 399 8.32 18.95 -40.86
C ALA A 399 9.84 19.13 -41.07
N SER A 400 10.30 18.94 -42.31
CA SER A 400 11.63 19.40 -42.73
C SER A 400 11.56 20.90 -43.05
N VAL A 401 12.25 21.71 -42.25
CA VAL A 401 12.27 23.18 -42.37
C VAL A 401 13.20 23.60 -43.51
N HIS A 402 14.40 23.02 -43.58
CA HIS A 402 15.40 23.31 -44.60
C HIS A 402 16.13 22.04 -45.05
N THR A 403 16.47 21.97 -46.34
CA THR A 403 17.42 20.98 -46.90
C THR A 403 18.65 21.74 -47.40
N LEU A 404 19.72 21.66 -46.61
CA LEU A 404 20.97 22.37 -46.75
C LEU A 404 21.90 21.59 -47.70
N ARG A 405 21.83 21.92 -48.99
CA ARG A 405 22.62 21.25 -50.05
C ARG A 405 23.99 21.90 -50.20
N GLY A 406 25.04 21.09 -50.40
CA GLY A 406 26.36 21.61 -50.77
C GLY A 406 27.56 20.70 -50.49
N HIS A 407 27.44 19.70 -49.61
CA HIS A 407 28.44 18.64 -49.51
C HIS A 407 28.40 17.74 -50.76
N THR A 408 29.55 17.22 -51.15
CA THR A 408 29.69 16.34 -52.34
C THR A 408 29.89 14.87 -51.96
N SER A 409 30.07 14.59 -50.66
CA SER A 409 30.16 13.24 -50.10
C SER A 409 29.40 13.12 -48.77
N THR A 410 29.55 11.98 -48.09
CA THR A 410 28.77 11.62 -46.90
C THR A 410 29.12 12.50 -45.70
N VAL A 411 28.09 13.06 -45.02
CA VAL A 411 28.29 13.83 -43.79
C VAL A 411 28.59 12.86 -42.64
N ARG A 412 29.68 13.09 -41.89
CA ARG A 412 30.17 12.14 -40.86
C ARG A 412 30.10 12.69 -39.44
N CYS A 413 30.05 14.00 -39.29
CA CYS A 413 30.01 14.69 -38.00
C CYS A 413 29.25 16.01 -38.14
N LEU A 414 28.53 16.39 -37.08
CA LEU A 414 27.74 17.61 -37.02
C LEU A 414 27.74 18.14 -35.58
N LYS A 415 27.87 19.45 -35.42
CA LYS A 415 27.73 20.16 -34.14
C LYS A 415 27.01 21.49 -34.37
N MET A 416 26.25 21.95 -33.39
CA MET A 416 25.71 23.32 -33.35
C MET A 416 26.56 24.17 -32.42
N ALA A 417 26.72 25.45 -32.76
CA ALA A 417 27.41 26.44 -31.93
C ALA A 417 26.39 27.27 -31.11
N ASP A 418 25.27 27.63 -31.73
CA ASP A 418 24.11 28.26 -31.13
C ASP A 418 22.83 27.73 -31.81
N LYS A 419 21.66 28.27 -31.43
CA LYS A 419 20.37 27.93 -32.05
C LYS A 419 20.31 28.19 -33.56
N ASN A 420 21.14 29.08 -34.09
CA ASN A 420 21.11 29.50 -35.50
C ASN A 420 22.24 28.93 -36.36
N THR A 421 23.27 28.30 -35.78
CA THR A 421 24.50 27.95 -36.50
C THR A 421 24.88 26.49 -36.31
N ALA A 422 24.87 25.72 -37.42
CA ALA A 422 25.42 24.37 -37.46
C ALA A 422 26.73 24.32 -38.26
N ILE A 423 27.66 23.46 -37.83
CA ILE A 423 28.84 23.07 -38.59
C ILE A 423 28.78 21.56 -38.86
N SER A 424 28.87 21.20 -40.14
CA SER A 424 28.97 19.81 -40.62
C SER A 424 30.34 19.52 -41.19
N GLY A 425 30.87 18.31 -40.93
CA GLY A 425 32.09 17.79 -41.52
C GLY A 425 31.80 16.54 -42.37
N SER A 426 32.44 16.46 -43.53
CA SER A 426 32.11 15.50 -44.58
C SER A 426 33.31 14.69 -45.05
N ARG A 427 33.00 13.58 -45.74
CA ARG A 427 33.98 12.78 -46.49
C ARG A 427 34.58 13.53 -47.69
N ASP A 428 33.99 14.65 -48.11
CA ASP A 428 34.52 15.54 -49.17
C ASP A 428 35.66 16.48 -48.71
N THR A 429 36.26 16.21 -47.55
CA THR A 429 37.36 16.96 -46.92
C THR A 429 37.03 18.41 -46.50
N THR A 430 35.81 18.89 -46.77
CA THR A 430 35.36 20.21 -46.30
C THR A 430 34.58 20.13 -44.98
N LEU A 431 34.54 21.26 -44.28
CA LEU A 431 33.47 21.57 -43.35
C LEU A 431 32.60 22.69 -43.93
N ARG A 432 31.33 22.74 -43.54
CA ARG A 432 30.41 23.83 -43.90
C ARG A 432 29.75 24.41 -42.66
N ILE A 433 29.73 25.73 -42.59
CA ILE A 433 28.98 26.50 -41.59
C ILE A 433 27.66 26.93 -42.23
N TRP A 434 26.55 26.69 -41.54
CA TRP A 434 25.20 26.94 -42.03
C TRP A 434 24.44 27.89 -41.11
N ASP A 435 23.76 28.89 -41.69
CA ASP A 435 22.73 29.66 -41.00
C ASP A 435 21.40 28.89 -41.10
N LEU A 436 20.95 28.35 -39.97
CA LEU A 436 19.74 27.55 -39.81
C LEU A 436 18.44 28.37 -39.88
N ARG A 437 18.51 29.70 -39.82
CA ARG A 437 17.37 30.61 -39.94
C ARG A 437 17.12 31.05 -41.38
N THR A 438 18.14 31.06 -42.22
CA THR A 438 18.02 31.38 -43.66
C THR A 438 18.13 30.16 -44.57
N GLY A 439 18.67 29.03 -44.07
CA GLY A 439 18.88 27.81 -44.84
C GLY A 439 20.12 27.84 -45.75
N VAL A 440 21.07 28.75 -45.50
CA VAL A 440 22.19 29.05 -46.41
C VAL A 440 23.54 28.64 -45.82
N CYS A 441 24.46 28.18 -46.67
CA CYS A 441 25.85 27.96 -46.29
C CYS A 441 26.57 29.31 -46.14
N ARG A 442 26.97 29.68 -44.93
CA ARG A 442 27.70 30.92 -44.63
C ARG A 442 29.15 30.85 -45.07
N ASN A 443 29.86 29.78 -44.67
CA ASN A 443 31.30 29.60 -44.92
C ASN A 443 31.58 28.13 -45.30
N VAL A 444 32.55 27.92 -46.20
CA VAL A 444 33.08 26.60 -46.56
C VAL A 444 34.53 26.53 -46.11
N LEU A 445 34.82 25.68 -45.13
CA LEU A 445 36.15 25.54 -44.55
C LEU A 445 36.91 24.45 -45.32
N VAL A 446 37.90 24.87 -46.10
CA VAL A 446 38.74 23.98 -46.94
C VAL A 446 40.15 23.90 -46.35
N GLY A 447 40.73 22.70 -46.31
CA GLY A 447 42.13 22.52 -45.90
C GLY A 447 42.50 21.09 -45.47
N HIS A 448 41.55 20.30 -44.98
CA HIS A 448 41.77 18.86 -44.79
C HIS A 448 41.94 18.15 -46.14
N GLN A 449 42.74 17.08 -46.13
CA GLN A 449 43.12 16.30 -47.31
C GLN A 449 42.41 14.95 -47.37
N ALA A 450 41.63 14.60 -46.35
CA ALA A 450 40.82 13.39 -46.29
C ALA A 450 39.50 13.65 -45.53
N SER A 451 38.71 12.59 -45.30
CA SER A 451 37.42 12.68 -44.60
C SER A 451 37.56 13.35 -43.24
N VAL A 452 36.80 14.42 -43.02
CA VAL A 452 36.53 14.90 -41.67
C VAL A 452 35.68 13.84 -40.95
N ARG A 453 36.01 13.51 -39.71
CA ARG A 453 35.41 12.38 -38.96
C ARG A 453 34.74 12.81 -37.67
N CYS A 454 35.25 13.83 -36.99
CA CYS A 454 34.78 14.29 -35.68
C CYS A 454 34.93 15.82 -35.52
N LEU A 455 34.11 16.41 -34.64
CA LEU A 455 34.07 17.85 -34.37
C LEU A 455 33.88 18.12 -32.87
N GLY A 456 34.66 19.06 -32.33
CA GLY A 456 34.41 19.73 -31.06
C GLY A 456 34.17 21.22 -31.28
N ILE A 457 33.34 21.88 -30.46
CA ILE A 457 33.08 23.32 -30.50
C ILE A 457 33.16 23.87 -29.07
N HIS A 458 33.77 25.04 -28.91
CA HIS A 458 33.62 25.87 -27.71
C HIS A 458 33.68 27.36 -28.11
N GLY A 459 32.59 28.11 -27.88
CA GLY A 459 32.46 29.49 -28.34
C GLY A 459 32.59 29.59 -29.86
N ASP A 460 33.37 30.57 -30.34
CA ASP A 460 33.65 30.76 -31.78
C ASP A 460 34.64 29.73 -32.37
N ILE A 461 35.22 28.84 -31.55
CA ILE A 461 36.25 27.91 -31.99
C ILE A 461 35.63 26.54 -32.30
N VAL A 462 35.82 26.06 -33.53
CA VAL A 462 35.56 24.67 -33.94
C VAL A 462 36.88 23.94 -34.20
N VAL A 463 36.96 22.70 -33.70
CA VAL A 463 38.12 21.81 -33.86
C VAL A 463 37.68 20.55 -34.60
N SER A 464 38.38 20.21 -35.67
CA SER A 464 38.03 19.10 -36.56
C SER A 464 39.12 18.05 -36.63
N GLY A 465 38.73 16.77 -36.57
CA GLY A 465 39.63 15.63 -36.71
C GLY A 465 39.40 14.91 -38.04
N SER A 466 40.48 14.56 -38.72
CA SER A 466 40.45 14.01 -40.07
C SER A 466 41.23 12.71 -40.20
N TYR A 467 40.93 11.98 -41.27
CA TYR A 467 41.69 10.82 -41.72
C TYR A 467 43.04 11.18 -42.37
N ASP A 468 43.37 12.47 -42.53
CA ASP A 468 44.69 12.96 -42.96
C ASP A 468 45.72 13.10 -41.81
N THR A 469 45.45 12.45 -40.68
CA THR A 469 46.22 12.48 -39.41
C THR A 469 46.38 13.86 -38.74
N THR A 470 45.81 14.92 -39.31
CA THR A 470 45.77 16.25 -38.67
C THR A 470 44.45 16.50 -37.96
N ALA A 471 44.52 17.29 -36.88
CA ALA A 471 43.37 18.04 -36.40
C ALA A 471 43.54 19.52 -36.80
N ARG A 472 42.45 20.26 -37.02
CA ARG A 472 42.50 21.68 -37.38
C ARG A 472 41.58 22.51 -36.50
N ILE A 473 42.03 23.72 -36.19
CA ILE A 473 41.30 24.72 -35.41
C ILE A 473 40.83 25.80 -36.37
N TRP A 474 39.56 26.21 -36.30
CA TRP A 474 38.96 27.22 -37.16
C TRP A 474 38.11 28.19 -36.33
N SER A 475 38.00 29.44 -36.80
CA SER A 475 37.00 30.39 -36.31
C SER A 475 35.68 30.19 -37.08
N ILE A 476 34.57 30.18 -36.34
CA ILE A 476 33.21 30.08 -36.90
C ILE A 476 32.80 31.43 -37.53
N SER A 477 33.09 32.54 -36.84
CA SER A 477 32.77 33.89 -37.28
C SER A 477 33.55 34.33 -38.52
N GLU A 478 34.88 34.12 -38.53
CA GLU A 478 35.79 34.50 -39.62
C GLU A 478 35.82 33.46 -40.77
N GLY A 479 35.49 32.19 -40.49
CA GLY A 479 35.45 31.14 -41.51
C GLY A 479 36.82 30.66 -42.02
N ARG A 480 37.91 30.86 -41.26
CA ARG A 480 39.28 30.47 -41.65
C ARG A 480 39.94 29.46 -40.70
N CYS A 481 40.94 28.76 -41.20
CA CYS A 481 41.81 27.92 -40.38
C CYS A 481 42.74 28.80 -39.53
N LEU A 482 42.71 28.61 -38.20
CA LEU A 482 43.56 29.30 -37.25
C LEU A 482 44.87 28.54 -37.02
N ARG A 483 44.79 27.21 -36.80
CA ARG A 483 45.95 26.33 -36.58
C ARG A 483 45.72 24.94 -37.21
N THR A 484 46.81 24.27 -37.57
CA THR A 484 46.83 22.83 -37.90
C THR A 484 47.67 22.11 -36.85
N LEU A 485 47.10 21.07 -36.23
CA LEU A 485 47.70 20.25 -35.19
C LEU A 485 48.26 18.98 -35.86
N THR A 486 49.59 18.91 -35.97
CA THR A 486 50.32 17.82 -36.63
C THR A 486 51.07 16.98 -35.61
N GLY A 487 50.92 15.64 -35.66
CA GLY A 487 51.69 14.74 -34.79
C GLY A 487 51.06 13.37 -34.55
N HIS A 488 49.79 13.15 -34.91
CA HIS A 488 49.26 11.79 -35.02
C HIS A 488 49.86 11.09 -36.25
N PHE A 489 50.17 9.80 -36.07
CA PHE A 489 50.76 8.93 -37.09
C PHE A 489 49.70 8.16 -37.88
N SER A 490 48.44 8.24 -37.44
CA SER A 490 47.30 7.64 -38.12
C SER A 490 46.03 8.50 -37.97
N GLN A 491 44.94 7.98 -38.51
CA GLN A 491 43.66 8.66 -38.68
C GLN A 491 43.02 9.05 -37.33
N ILE A 492 42.50 10.27 -37.21
CA ILE A 492 41.80 10.74 -36.01
C ILE A 492 40.32 10.34 -36.08
N TYR A 493 39.79 9.76 -34.99
CA TYR A 493 38.41 9.27 -34.89
C TYR A 493 37.55 10.02 -33.88
N ALA A 494 38.15 10.49 -32.77
CA ALA A 494 37.45 11.13 -31.67
C ALA A 494 38.12 12.45 -31.27
N ILE A 495 37.32 13.45 -30.89
CA ILE A 495 37.78 14.74 -30.35
C ILE A 495 36.91 15.12 -29.15
N ALA A 496 37.54 15.62 -28.10
CA ALA A 496 36.90 16.37 -27.03
C ALA A 496 37.61 17.73 -26.86
N PHE A 497 36.85 18.77 -26.52
CA PHE A 497 37.34 20.14 -26.38
C PHE A 497 36.49 20.85 -25.33
N ASP A 498 37.14 21.46 -24.33
CA ASP A 498 36.53 22.17 -23.21
C ASP A 498 36.73 23.70 -23.26
N GLY A 499 37.34 24.21 -24.34
CA GLY A 499 37.75 25.61 -24.50
C GLY A 499 39.20 25.89 -24.09
N ILE A 500 39.84 25.05 -23.29
CA ILE A 500 41.18 25.25 -22.69
C ILE A 500 42.18 24.19 -23.16
N LYS A 501 41.72 22.97 -23.44
CA LYS A 501 42.50 21.81 -23.89
C LYS A 501 41.73 21.06 -24.98
N ILE A 502 42.42 20.67 -26.04
CA ILE A 502 41.89 19.78 -27.08
C ILE A 502 42.45 18.39 -26.80
N ALA A 503 41.61 17.35 -26.76
CA ALA A 503 42.04 15.97 -26.77
C ALA A 503 41.66 15.30 -28.10
N THR A 504 42.61 14.63 -28.76
CA THR A 504 42.43 13.89 -30.02
C THR A 504 42.71 12.40 -29.81
N GLY A 505 41.77 11.53 -30.18
CA GLY A 505 41.90 10.07 -30.17
C GLY A 505 42.07 9.51 -31.58
N SER A 506 43.09 8.66 -31.75
CA SER A 506 43.58 8.20 -33.05
C SER A 506 43.62 6.67 -33.19
N LEU A 507 43.73 6.22 -34.43
CA LEU A 507 44.07 4.84 -34.80
C LEU A 507 45.53 4.48 -34.44
N ASP A 508 46.40 5.45 -34.17
CA ASP A 508 47.77 5.23 -33.63
C ASP A 508 47.83 4.91 -32.13
N THR A 509 46.69 4.50 -31.57
CA THR A 509 46.43 4.12 -30.15
C THR A 509 46.74 5.18 -29.09
N SER A 510 47.27 6.35 -29.49
CA SER A 510 47.53 7.46 -28.57
C SER A 510 46.33 8.41 -28.42
N VAL A 511 46.25 9.07 -27.26
CA VAL A 511 45.45 10.28 -27.10
C VAL A 511 46.39 11.46 -26.87
N ARG A 512 46.31 12.48 -27.72
CA ARG A 512 47.14 13.70 -27.59
C ARG A 512 46.33 14.85 -27.02
N ILE A 513 46.96 15.61 -26.11
CA ILE A 513 46.40 16.83 -25.52
C ILE A 513 47.11 18.03 -26.12
N TRP A 514 46.35 19.01 -26.60
CA TRP A 514 46.87 20.22 -27.25
C TRP A 514 46.32 21.49 -26.58
N ASP A 515 47.10 22.57 -26.58
CA ASP A 515 46.59 23.91 -26.30
C ASP A 515 45.93 24.50 -27.56
N PRO A 516 44.66 24.96 -27.52
CA PRO A 516 44.00 25.60 -28.67
C PRO A 516 44.66 26.90 -29.13
N THR A 517 45.41 27.58 -28.25
CA THR A 517 46.00 28.90 -28.50
C THR A 517 47.31 28.82 -29.28
N THR A 518 48.28 28.07 -28.76
CA THR A 518 49.57 27.83 -29.44
C THR A 518 49.48 26.74 -30.50
N GLY A 519 48.61 25.74 -30.33
CA GLY A 519 48.61 24.51 -31.12
C GLY A 519 49.70 23.51 -30.72
N ALA A 520 50.38 23.72 -29.59
CA ALA A 520 51.39 22.80 -29.09
C ALA A 520 50.78 21.50 -28.54
N CYS A 521 51.50 20.39 -28.64
CA CYS A 521 51.13 19.10 -28.04
C CYS A 521 51.65 19.07 -26.59
N ASN A 522 50.76 19.33 -25.62
CA ASN A 522 51.09 19.44 -24.20
C ASN A 522 51.33 18.07 -23.53
N ALA A 523 50.63 17.02 -23.96
CA ALA A 523 50.81 15.66 -23.43
C ALA A 523 50.45 14.59 -24.45
N ILE A 524 51.03 13.40 -24.30
CA ILE A 524 50.71 12.19 -25.08
C ILE A 524 50.33 11.09 -24.08
N LEU A 525 49.04 10.80 -23.97
CA LEU A 525 48.50 9.80 -23.07
C LEU A 525 48.54 8.44 -23.77
N GLN A 526 49.54 7.62 -23.39
CA GLN A 526 49.80 6.31 -23.98
C GLN A 526 49.22 5.17 -23.13
N GLY A 527 48.66 4.16 -23.79
CA GLY A 527 48.30 2.91 -23.11
C GLY A 527 47.17 2.08 -23.72
N HIS A 528 46.37 2.62 -24.66
CA HIS A 528 45.45 1.80 -25.47
C HIS A 528 46.27 0.94 -26.45
N THR A 529 45.79 -0.27 -26.74
CA THR A 529 46.46 -1.20 -27.68
C THR A 529 45.78 -1.25 -29.06
N SER A 530 44.73 -0.45 -29.26
CA SER A 530 43.97 -0.34 -30.50
C SER A 530 43.36 1.07 -30.64
N LEU A 531 42.56 1.28 -31.68
CA LEU A 531 41.87 2.53 -32.02
C LEU A 531 41.14 3.15 -30.82
N VAL A 532 41.45 4.41 -30.48
CA VAL A 532 40.68 5.20 -29.52
C VAL A 532 39.43 5.77 -30.22
N GLY A 533 38.34 5.02 -30.16
CA GLY A 533 37.10 5.30 -30.89
C GLY A 533 36.14 6.28 -30.19
N GLN A 534 36.23 6.39 -28.86
CA GLN A 534 35.37 7.26 -28.05
C GLN A 534 36.20 8.11 -27.07
N LEU A 535 35.81 9.38 -26.90
CA LEU A 535 36.53 10.35 -26.08
C LEU A 535 35.56 11.41 -25.53
N GLN A 536 35.57 11.62 -24.22
CA GLN A 536 34.77 12.64 -23.55
C GLN A 536 35.59 13.31 -22.44
N MET A 537 35.44 14.62 -22.28
CA MET A 537 36.21 15.45 -21.35
C MET A 537 35.26 16.28 -20.48
N ARG A 538 35.57 16.43 -19.19
CA ARG A 538 34.81 17.30 -18.28
C ARG A 538 35.70 17.75 -17.11
N GLY A 539 36.01 19.05 -17.06
CA GLY A 539 36.96 19.60 -16.09
C GLY A 539 38.32 18.92 -16.24
N ASP A 540 38.94 18.52 -15.12
CA ASP A 540 40.21 17.81 -15.14
C ASP A 540 40.13 16.37 -15.70
N THR A 541 38.94 15.80 -15.78
CA THR A 541 38.79 14.37 -16.11
C THR A 541 38.54 14.14 -17.59
N LEU A 542 39.37 13.27 -18.18
CA LEU A 542 39.20 12.74 -19.53
C LEU A 542 38.91 11.24 -19.46
N VAL A 543 37.87 10.77 -20.16
CA VAL A 543 37.57 9.33 -20.29
C VAL A 543 37.66 8.93 -21.76
N SER A 544 38.39 7.85 -22.04
CA SER A 544 38.63 7.33 -23.39
C SER A 544 38.28 5.85 -23.51
N GLY A 545 37.53 5.51 -24.55
CA GLY A 545 37.11 4.15 -24.88
C GLY A 545 37.88 3.62 -26.09
N GLY A 546 38.54 2.48 -25.90
CA GLY A 546 39.35 1.83 -26.92
C GLY A 546 38.60 0.72 -27.67
N SER A 547 39.05 0.43 -28.88
CA SER A 547 38.64 -0.76 -29.62
C SER A 547 39.31 -2.04 -29.09
N ASP A 548 40.19 -1.90 -28.10
CA ASP A 548 40.78 -2.96 -27.27
C ASP A 548 39.85 -3.39 -26.10
N GLY A 549 38.59 -2.96 -26.11
CA GLY A 549 37.58 -3.27 -25.09
C GLY A 549 37.76 -2.50 -23.77
N SER A 550 38.79 -1.67 -23.65
CA SER A 550 39.13 -1.01 -22.40
C SER A 550 38.67 0.45 -22.32
N VAL A 551 38.43 0.91 -21.09
CA VAL A 551 38.13 2.32 -20.79
C VAL A 551 39.21 2.85 -19.86
N ARG A 552 39.83 3.99 -20.22
CA ARG A 552 40.86 4.65 -19.40
C ARG A 552 40.38 6.03 -18.97
N VAL A 553 40.51 6.31 -17.67
CA VAL A 553 40.23 7.60 -17.03
C VAL A 553 41.56 8.29 -16.76
N TRP A 554 41.69 9.56 -17.10
CA TRP A 554 42.92 10.35 -16.98
C TRP A 554 42.66 11.67 -16.25
N SER A 555 43.64 12.13 -15.47
CA SER A 555 43.72 13.51 -14.99
C SER A 555 44.52 14.35 -15.99
N LEU A 556 43.96 15.49 -16.42
CA LEU A 556 44.56 16.41 -17.38
C LEU A 556 45.59 17.36 -16.75
N SER A 557 45.56 17.51 -15.43
CA SER A 557 46.54 18.25 -14.63
C SER A 557 47.75 17.39 -14.29
N ALA A 558 47.55 16.11 -13.96
CA ALA A 558 48.64 15.17 -13.72
C ALA A 558 49.21 14.53 -15.00
N GLY A 559 48.48 14.57 -16.11
CA GLY A 559 48.87 13.90 -17.37
C GLY A 559 48.88 12.36 -17.28
N ALA A 560 48.22 11.79 -16.26
CA ALA A 560 48.38 10.40 -15.85
C ALA A 560 47.03 9.65 -15.81
N PRO A 561 47.03 8.32 -16.01
CA PRO A 561 45.82 7.50 -15.90
C PRO A 561 45.42 7.32 -14.42
N LEU A 562 44.21 7.75 -14.07
CA LEU A 562 43.59 7.51 -12.76
C LEU A 562 43.09 6.06 -12.65
N HIS A 563 42.40 5.57 -13.69
CA HIS A 563 41.82 4.23 -13.72
C HIS A 563 42.00 3.56 -15.09
N ARG A 564 42.30 2.26 -15.07
CA ARG A 564 42.39 1.39 -16.26
C ARG A 564 41.35 0.28 -16.12
N LEU A 565 40.27 0.38 -16.87
CA LEU A 565 39.11 -0.51 -16.78
C LEU A 565 39.15 -1.53 -17.92
N ALA A 566 39.27 -2.81 -17.59
CA ALA A 566 39.00 -3.91 -18.53
C ALA A 566 37.48 -4.01 -18.70
N ALA A 567 36.93 -3.16 -19.57
CA ALA A 567 35.51 -2.87 -19.55
C ALA A 567 34.68 -3.91 -20.31
N HIS A 568 35.10 -4.30 -21.51
CA HIS A 568 34.38 -5.17 -22.42
C HIS A 568 35.33 -6.16 -23.09
N ASP A 569 34.81 -7.31 -23.48
CA ASP A 569 35.61 -8.36 -24.15
C ASP A 569 35.90 -8.00 -25.63
N ASN A 570 35.11 -7.07 -26.19
CA ASN A 570 35.22 -6.51 -27.54
C ASN A 570 35.17 -4.97 -27.49
N SER A 571 35.45 -4.32 -28.63
CA SER A 571 35.45 -2.86 -28.82
C SER A 571 34.32 -2.09 -28.11
N VAL A 572 34.68 -1.00 -27.42
CA VAL A 572 33.74 -0.08 -26.74
C VAL A 572 33.02 0.79 -27.78
N THR A 573 31.76 0.47 -28.05
CA THR A 573 30.94 1.17 -29.06
C THR A 573 30.49 2.54 -28.60
N SER A 574 30.23 2.69 -27.30
CA SER A 574 29.69 3.91 -26.71
C SER A 574 30.16 4.11 -25.27
N LEU A 575 30.32 5.39 -24.92
CA LEU A 575 30.88 5.85 -23.66
C LEU A 575 30.18 7.16 -23.27
N GLN A 576 29.70 7.26 -22.04
CA GLN A 576 29.21 8.50 -21.43
C GLN A 576 29.65 8.55 -19.96
N PHE A 577 29.89 9.73 -19.36
CA PHE A 577 30.14 9.85 -17.91
C PHE A 577 29.58 11.13 -17.28
N ASP A 578 29.28 11.07 -15.98
CA ASP A 578 28.94 12.20 -15.11
C ASP A 578 29.98 12.35 -13.98
N ASP A 579 29.74 13.20 -12.97
CA ASP A 579 30.70 13.46 -11.88
C ASP A 579 30.90 12.28 -10.89
N VAL A 580 30.14 11.19 -11.07
CA VAL A 580 30.04 10.06 -10.14
C VAL A 580 30.24 8.71 -10.84
N ARG A 581 29.77 8.57 -12.08
CA ARG A 581 29.70 7.29 -12.81
C ARG A 581 30.14 7.40 -14.28
N ILE A 582 30.67 6.31 -14.80
CA ILE A 582 30.90 6.08 -16.23
C ILE A 582 29.94 4.98 -16.69
N VAL A 583 29.33 5.15 -17.86
CA VAL A 583 28.51 4.13 -18.52
C VAL A 583 29.20 3.75 -19.84
N SER A 584 29.59 2.48 -19.97
CA SER A 584 30.21 1.92 -21.17
C SER A 584 29.31 0.88 -21.81
N GLY A 585 29.14 0.96 -23.14
CA GLY A 585 28.47 -0.04 -23.97
C GLY A 585 29.47 -0.69 -24.91
N GLY A 586 29.43 -2.02 -25.01
CA GLY A 586 30.39 -2.81 -25.79
C GLY A 586 29.79 -3.58 -26.95
N SER A 587 30.67 -3.95 -27.88
CA SER A 587 30.34 -4.89 -28.96
C SER A 587 30.12 -6.31 -28.45
N ASP A 588 30.42 -6.57 -27.17
CA ASP A 588 30.12 -7.79 -26.40
C ASP A 588 28.65 -7.89 -25.94
N GLY A 589 27.80 -6.95 -26.34
CA GLY A 589 26.38 -6.94 -26.01
C GLY A 589 26.06 -6.48 -24.58
N ARG A 590 27.03 -5.94 -23.84
CA ARG A 590 26.84 -5.51 -22.44
C ARG A 590 26.85 -4.00 -22.28
N VAL A 591 26.18 -3.53 -21.23
CA VAL A 591 26.32 -2.17 -20.70
C VAL A 591 26.71 -2.21 -19.23
N LYS A 592 27.80 -1.53 -18.86
CA LYS A 592 28.40 -1.56 -17.52
C LYS A 592 28.48 -0.15 -16.92
N ILE A 593 28.16 -0.04 -15.63
CA ILE A 593 28.33 1.20 -14.84
C ILE A 593 29.59 1.06 -13.98
N TRP A 594 30.46 2.06 -14.02
CA TRP A 594 31.67 2.15 -13.21
C TRP A 594 31.60 3.36 -12.29
N SER A 595 32.13 3.24 -11.07
CA SER A 595 32.34 4.37 -10.15
C SER A 595 33.51 5.22 -10.64
N LEU A 596 33.28 6.51 -10.91
CA LEU A 596 34.35 7.42 -11.35
C LEU A 596 35.42 7.63 -10.27
N LYS A 597 35.03 7.56 -8.98
CA LYS A 597 35.93 7.80 -7.83
C LYS A 597 36.78 6.60 -7.45
N THR A 598 36.36 5.37 -7.77
CA THR A 598 37.04 4.14 -7.33
C THR A 598 37.44 3.20 -8.47
N GLY A 599 37.03 3.48 -9.72
CA GLY A 599 37.26 2.61 -10.86
C GLY A 599 36.53 1.25 -10.81
N GLN A 600 35.72 1.00 -9.77
CA GLN A 600 35.05 -0.29 -9.58
C GLN A 600 33.77 -0.40 -10.43
N LEU A 601 33.51 -1.60 -10.94
CA LEU A 601 32.23 -1.97 -11.54
C LEU A 601 31.12 -1.88 -10.47
N VAL A 602 30.08 -1.10 -10.73
CA VAL A 602 28.91 -0.97 -9.86
C VAL A 602 27.91 -2.08 -10.18
N ARG A 603 27.54 -2.23 -11.46
CA ARG A 603 26.75 -3.35 -12.00
C ARG A 603 26.71 -3.33 -13.53
N GLU A 604 26.23 -4.43 -14.12
CA GLU A 604 25.70 -4.44 -15.49
C GLU A 604 24.27 -3.86 -15.51
N LEU A 605 23.89 -3.16 -16.59
CA LEU A 605 22.62 -2.44 -16.71
C LEU A 605 21.50 -3.29 -17.32
N SER A 606 21.79 -3.87 -18.49
CA SER A 606 20.89 -4.64 -19.34
C SER A 606 21.10 -6.14 -19.16
N GLN A 607 20.24 -6.95 -19.79
CA GLN A 607 20.62 -8.33 -20.11
C GLN A 607 21.69 -8.32 -21.23
N PRO A 608 22.48 -9.39 -21.39
CA PRO A 608 23.37 -9.55 -22.53
C PRO A 608 22.58 -9.54 -23.85
N ALA A 609 22.97 -8.66 -24.75
CA ALA A 609 22.48 -8.54 -26.12
C ALA A 609 23.45 -9.22 -27.11
N GLU A 610 23.18 -9.16 -28.42
CA GLU A 610 24.15 -9.58 -29.45
C GLU A 610 25.24 -8.51 -29.63
N SER A 611 24.84 -7.24 -29.58
CA SER A 611 25.75 -6.08 -29.63
C SER A 611 25.02 -4.83 -29.14
N VAL A 612 25.70 -3.96 -28.40
CA VAL A 612 25.18 -2.62 -28.04
C VAL A 612 25.76 -1.61 -29.00
N TRP A 613 24.92 -0.87 -29.71
CA TRP A 613 25.38 0.15 -30.66
C TRP A 613 25.60 1.51 -30.00
N ARG A 614 24.67 1.93 -29.12
CA ARG A 614 24.81 3.19 -28.34
C ARG A 614 24.12 3.14 -27.00
N VAL A 615 24.62 3.98 -26.10
CA VAL A 615 24.00 4.35 -24.83
C VAL A 615 24.01 5.88 -24.72
N ALA A 616 22.90 6.46 -24.26
CA ALA A 616 22.79 7.86 -23.87
C ALA A 616 22.09 7.94 -22.50
N PHE A 617 22.56 8.78 -21.58
CA PHE A 617 21.93 8.92 -20.26
C PHE A 617 21.91 10.37 -19.76
N GLU A 618 20.87 10.66 -18.98
CA GLU A 618 20.67 11.84 -18.14
C GLU A 618 20.58 11.36 -16.67
N GLU A 619 20.58 12.27 -15.69
CA GLU A 619 20.62 11.92 -14.25
C GLU A 619 19.56 10.87 -13.83
N GLU A 620 18.37 10.87 -14.45
CA GLU A 620 17.22 10.04 -14.07
C GLU A 620 16.82 8.98 -15.13
N LYS A 621 17.47 8.97 -16.30
CA LYS A 621 17.08 8.18 -17.49
C LYS A 621 18.30 7.64 -18.22
N CYS A 622 18.29 6.37 -18.63
CA CYS A 622 19.27 5.80 -19.55
C CYS A 622 18.54 5.16 -20.74
N VAL A 623 19.06 5.36 -21.96
CA VAL A 623 18.55 4.75 -23.18
C VAL A 623 19.67 3.93 -23.81
N ILE A 624 19.47 2.63 -23.90
CA ILE A 624 20.38 1.68 -24.54
C ILE A 624 19.77 1.25 -25.88
N MET A 625 20.61 1.14 -26.90
CA MET A 625 20.26 0.72 -28.27
C MET A 625 21.07 -0.52 -28.62
N ALA A 626 20.41 -1.66 -28.81
CA ALA A 626 21.06 -2.96 -28.98
C ALA A 626 20.37 -3.88 -29.99
N SER A 627 21.13 -4.82 -30.56
CA SER A 627 20.59 -5.94 -31.35
C SER A 627 20.26 -7.12 -30.45
N ARG A 628 19.07 -7.70 -30.62
CA ARG A 628 18.67 -8.96 -29.98
C ARG A 628 17.78 -9.78 -30.91
N ALA A 629 18.17 -11.01 -31.22
CA ALA A 629 17.56 -11.86 -32.24
C ALA A 629 17.46 -11.18 -33.62
N ASN A 630 18.52 -10.47 -34.04
CA ASN A 630 18.54 -9.63 -35.26
C ASN A 630 17.42 -8.57 -35.32
N ARG A 631 17.07 -7.96 -34.17
CA ARG A 631 16.07 -6.88 -34.05
C ARG A 631 16.59 -5.71 -33.21
N THR A 632 16.16 -4.52 -33.58
CA THR A 632 16.59 -3.23 -33.00
C THR A 632 15.74 -2.88 -31.78
N MET A 633 16.34 -3.02 -30.59
CA MET A 633 15.67 -2.85 -29.30
C MET A 633 16.11 -1.55 -28.60
N MET A 634 15.14 -0.88 -27.97
CA MET A 634 15.39 0.17 -26.99
C MET A 634 15.24 -0.43 -25.61
N GLU A 635 16.20 -0.20 -24.74
CA GLU A 635 16.02 -0.39 -23.30
C GLU A 635 16.06 0.99 -22.63
N ALA A 636 14.88 1.52 -22.30
CA ALA A 636 14.71 2.79 -21.60
C ALA A 636 14.69 2.53 -20.08
N GLY A 637 15.86 2.59 -19.46
CA GLY A 637 16.02 2.52 -18.01
C GLY A 637 15.55 3.82 -17.35
N LEU A 638 14.39 3.78 -16.71
CA LEU A 638 13.85 4.88 -15.90
C LEU A 638 14.20 4.61 -14.43
N PHE A 639 15.03 5.48 -13.83
CA PHE A 639 15.49 5.32 -12.44
C PHE A 639 14.58 5.99 -11.41
N LYS A 640 13.49 6.62 -11.87
CA LYS A 640 12.32 6.96 -11.06
C LYS A 640 11.52 5.66 -10.80
N GLN A 641 11.38 5.25 -9.55
CA GLN A 641 10.72 3.99 -9.19
C GLN A 641 9.23 3.95 -9.61
N GLY A 642 8.77 2.76 -10.01
CA GLY A 642 7.38 2.43 -10.37
C GLY A 642 6.38 2.47 -9.21
N TYR A 643 6.26 3.62 -8.56
CA TYR A 643 5.00 4.01 -7.94
C TYR A 643 4.12 4.61 -9.03
N ASN A 644 3.01 3.94 -9.35
CA ASN A 644 1.94 4.56 -10.12
C ASN A 644 1.26 5.60 -9.21
N SER A 645 1.78 6.82 -9.26
CA SER A 645 1.17 8.00 -8.65
C SER A 645 -0.01 8.41 -9.51
N TYR A 646 -1.22 8.22 -8.99
CA TYR A 646 -2.41 8.80 -9.60
C TYR A 646 -2.78 10.05 -8.83
N ASP A 647 -2.36 11.20 -9.36
CA ASP A 647 -2.59 12.51 -8.75
C ASP A 647 -3.96 13.09 -9.19
N ALA A 648 -4.60 13.90 -8.36
CA ALA A 648 -5.92 14.47 -8.64
C ALA A 648 -6.02 15.24 -9.99
N GLU A 649 -4.96 15.95 -10.42
CA GLU A 649 -4.95 16.68 -11.71
C GLU A 649 -5.02 15.74 -12.94
N ASP A 650 -4.70 14.44 -12.81
CA ASP A 650 -4.85 13.41 -13.86
C ASP A 650 -6.24 12.72 -13.82
N GLY A 651 -7.20 13.25 -13.06
CA GLY A 651 -8.53 12.64 -12.91
C GLY A 651 -8.55 11.35 -12.07
N ALA A 652 -7.61 11.21 -11.14
CA ALA A 652 -7.56 10.06 -10.22
C ALA A 652 -8.86 9.88 -9.43
N VAL A 653 -9.47 10.97 -8.96
CA VAL A 653 -10.75 10.95 -8.22
C VAL A 653 -11.89 10.38 -9.07
N ILE A 654 -11.95 10.69 -10.37
CA ILE A 654 -12.96 10.14 -11.28
C ILE A 654 -12.77 8.63 -11.43
N ARG A 655 -11.52 8.17 -11.63
CA ARG A 655 -11.21 6.73 -11.68
C ARG A 655 -11.51 5.99 -10.36
N ASN A 656 -11.40 6.68 -9.21
CA ASN A 656 -11.85 6.16 -7.93
C ASN A 656 -13.38 5.98 -7.89
N ILE A 657 -14.13 6.99 -8.36
CA ILE A 657 -15.59 6.96 -8.49
C ILE A 657 -16.02 5.82 -9.44
N ASP A 658 -15.43 5.70 -10.63
CA ASP A 658 -15.72 4.64 -11.60
C ASP A 658 -15.56 3.23 -11.01
N ALA A 659 -14.48 2.99 -10.27
CA ALA A 659 -14.23 1.71 -9.61
C ALA A 659 -15.26 1.40 -8.51
N CYS A 660 -15.67 2.40 -7.72
CA CYS A 660 -16.70 2.25 -6.70
C CYS A 660 -18.09 2.03 -7.32
N ARG A 661 -18.42 2.79 -8.37
CA ARG A 661 -19.66 2.69 -9.15
C ARG A 661 -19.80 1.32 -9.82
N THR A 662 -18.71 0.76 -10.34
CA THR A 662 -18.70 -0.59 -10.94
C THR A 662 -19.11 -1.65 -9.91
N ILE A 663 -18.56 -1.58 -8.69
CA ILE A 663 -18.97 -2.46 -7.59
C ILE A 663 -20.44 -2.24 -7.22
N ALA A 664 -20.86 -0.97 -7.05
CA ALA A 664 -22.23 -0.65 -6.70
C ALA A 664 -23.24 -1.21 -7.72
N SER A 665 -23.02 -1.00 -9.03
CA SER A 665 -23.89 -1.55 -10.09
C SER A 665 -23.92 -3.08 -10.15
N THR A 666 -22.85 -3.76 -9.70
CA THR A 666 -22.80 -5.23 -9.64
C THR A 666 -23.76 -5.75 -8.56
N VAL A 667 -23.86 -5.04 -7.44
CA VAL A 667 -24.69 -5.38 -6.27
C VAL A 667 -26.12 -4.82 -6.39
N GLN A 668 -26.32 -3.69 -7.07
CA GLN A 668 -27.59 -2.96 -7.15
C GLN A 668 -28.78 -3.87 -7.53
N THR A 669 -28.59 -4.73 -8.53
CA THR A 669 -29.61 -5.69 -9.01
C THR A 669 -29.91 -6.85 -8.05
N SER A 670 -29.38 -6.84 -6.83
CA SER A 670 -29.69 -7.74 -5.72
C SER A 670 -30.36 -7.04 -4.53
N LEU A 671 -30.76 -5.77 -4.67
CA LEU A 671 -31.51 -5.03 -3.65
C LEU A 671 -33.02 -5.34 -3.71
N GLY A 672 -33.62 -5.59 -2.55
CA GLY A 672 -35.07 -5.78 -2.40
C GLY A 672 -35.56 -7.21 -2.68
N PRO A 673 -36.87 -7.49 -2.48
CA PRO A 673 -37.43 -8.85 -2.55
C PRO A 673 -37.26 -9.56 -3.89
N PHE A 674 -37.38 -8.83 -5.00
CA PHE A 674 -37.11 -9.31 -6.37
C PHE A 674 -35.62 -9.18 -6.78
N GLY A 675 -34.73 -8.95 -5.80
CA GLY A 675 -33.28 -8.87 -5.97
C GLY A 675 -32.70 -10.19 -6.48
N ARG A 676 -31.93 -10.12 -7.58
CA ARG A 676 -31.41 -11.31 -8.26
C ARG A 676 -30.15 -11.82 -7.56
N ASN A 677 -30.22 -13.02 -7.00
CA ASN A 677 -29.06 -13.74 -6.45
C ASN A 677 -27.90 -13.81 -7.46
N LYS A 678 -26.67 -13.64 -6.95
CA LYS A 678 -25.43 -13.77 -7.72
C LYS A 678 -24.79 -15.13 -7.44
N ILE A 679 -24.25 -15.74 -8.50
CA ILE A 679 -23.35 -16.89 -8.39
C ILE A 679 -21.92 -16.33 -8.32
N VAL A 680 -21.28 -16.45 -7.16
CA VAL A 680 -19.85 -16.15 -6.97
C VAL A 680 -19.09 -17.46 -6.93
N ILE A 681 -18.02 -17.57 -7.70
CA ILE A 681 -17.10 -18.72 -7.67
C ILE A 681 -15.75 -18.18 -7.19
N ASN A 682 -15.40 -18.52 -5.95
CA ASN A 682 -14.15 -18.04 -5.34
C ASN A 682 -12.93 -18.82 -5.91
N HIS A 683 -11.71 -18.37 -5.64
CA HIS A 683 -10.45 -18.95 -6.14
C HIS A 683 -10.24 -20.44 -5.80
N LEU A 684 -10.99 -20.98 -4.84
CA LEU A 684 -11.02 -22.40 -4.47
C LEU A 684 -12.12 -23.20 -5.21
N GLN A 685 -12.70 -22.65 -6.28
CA GLN A 685 -13.82 -23.20 -7.06
C GLN A 685 -15.13 -23.44 -6.27
N LYS A 686 -15.20 -23.05 -4.99
CA LYS A 686 -16.45 -23.05 -4.23
C LYS A 686 -17.45 -22.09 -4.87
N MET A 687 -18.60 -22.63 -5.28
CA MET A 687 -19.77 -21.87 -5.69
C MET A 687 -20.53 -21.37 -4.46
N ILE A 688 -20.93 -20.11 -4.47
CA ILE A 688 -21.82 -19.49 -3.49
C ILE A 688 -22.93 -18.76 -4.26
N LEU A 689 -24.18 -18.94 -3.83
CA LEU A 689 -25.36 -18.26 -4.34
C LEU A 689 -25.93 -17.39 -3.21
N THR A 690 -26.10 -16.09 -3.47
CA THR A 690 -26.75 -15.15 -2.51
C THR A 690 -27.14 -13.80 -3.12
N SER A 691 -28.05 -13.07 -2.49
CA SER A 691 -28.38 -11.65 -2.74
C SER A 691 -27.61 -10.67 -1.84
N ASP A 692 -26.95 -11.15 -0.78
CA ASP A 692 -26.27 -10.28 0.19
C ASP A 692 -24.96 -9.67 -0.35
N ALA A 693 -24.89 -8.34 -0.35
CA ALA A 693 -23.74 -7.55 -0.76
C ALA A 693 -22.47 -7.86 0.04
N ALA A 694 -22.57 -8.03 1.37
CA ALA A 694 -21.38 -8.21 2.20
C ALA A 694 -20.71 -9.56 1.91
N THR A 695 -21.51 -10.61 1.72
CA THR A 695 -21.10 -11.95 1.30
C THR A 695 -20.57 -11.95 -0.15
N ILE A 696 -21.27 -11.32 -1.10
CA ILE A 696 -20.79 -11.19 -2.48
C ILE A 696 -19.41 -10.51 -2.52
N LEU A 697 -19.23 -9.41 -1.79
CA LEU A 697 -17.98 -8.63 -1.78
C LEU A 697 -16.87 -9.21 -0.91
N ARG A 698 -17.19 -10.12 0.02
CA ARG A 698 -16.23 -10.93 0.78
C ARG A 698 -15.57 -12.00 -0.10
N GLU A 699 -16.31 -12.59 -1.03
CA GLU A 699 -15.87 -13.68 -1.89
C GLU A 699 -15.26 -13.18 -3.23
N LEU A 700 -15.29 -11.88 -3.51
CA LEU A 700 -14.72 -11.24 -4.69
C LEU A 700 -13.35 -10.57 -4.40
N ASP A 701 -12.34 -10.85 -5.23
CA ASP A 701 -11.00 -10.25 -5.14
C ASP A 701 -10.97 -8.77 -5.59
N VAL A 702 -11.39 -7.86 -4.70
CA VAL A 702 -11.38 -6.41 -4.97
C VAL A 702 -9.96 -5.83 -4.83
N ILE A 703 -9.34 -5.56 -5.99
CA ILE A 703 -7.98 -5.00 -6.11
C ILE A 703 -7.94 -3.48 -5.87
N HIS A 704 -8.96 -2.73 -6.29
CA HIS A 704 -8.89 -1.26 -6.32
C HIS A 704 -9.02 -0.65 -4.90
N PRO A 705 -8.05 0.16 -4.41
CA PRO A 705 -8.04 0.61 -3.02
C PRO A 705 -9.28 1.40 -2.58
N ALA A 706 -9.76 2.34 -3.41
CA ALA A 706 -10.97 3.12 -3.10
C ALA A 706 -12.22 2.23 -3.05
N ALA A 707 -12.32 1.24 -3.94
CA ALA A 707 -13.47 0.34 -4.00
C ALA A 707 -13.48 -0.63 -2.81
N LYS A 708 -12.29 -0.99 -2.29
CA LYS A 708 -12.13 -1.79 -1.07
C LYS A 708 -12.60 -1.07 0.21
N LEU A 709 -12.65 0.27 0.23
CA LEU A 709 -13.26 1.01 1.35
C LEU A 709 -14.77 0.73 1.45
N LEU A 710 -15.48 0.68 0.32
CA LEU A 710 -16.92 0.33 0.30
C LEU A 710 -17.14 -1.12 0.77
N VAL A 711 -16.27 -2.06 0.38
CA VAL A 711 -16.31 -3.45 0.88
C VAL A 711 -16.16 -3.51 2.40
N MET A 712 -15.21 -2.74 2.97
CA MET A 712 -15.02 -2.67 4.43
C MET A 712 -16.25 -2.09 5.14
N ALA A 713 -16.91 -1.07 4.56
CA ALA A 713 -18.12 -0.50 5.13
C ALA A 713 -19.31 -1.47 5.11
N SER A 714 -19.49 -2.26 4.04
CA SER A 714 -20.51 -3.31 3.98
C SER A 714 -20.26 -4.41 5.02
N GLN A 715 -19.00 -4.80 5.23
CA GLN A 715 -18.62 -5.78 6.26
C GLN A 715 -18.78 -5.22 7.70
N GLN A 716 -18.64 -3.91 7.87
CA GLN A 716 -18.89 -3.24 9.16
C GLN A 716 -20.40 -3.19 9.48
N GLN A 717 -21.25 -2.93 8.48
CA GLN A 717 -22.71 -2.98 8.63
C GLN A 717 -23.19 -4.39 9.03
N GLU A 718 -22.71 -5.41 8.31
CA GLU A 718 -22.96 -6.83 8.59
C GLU A 718 -22.60 -7.21 10.05
N ALA A 719 -21.44 -6.75 10.56
CA ALA A 719 -20.99 -7.06 11.91
C ALA A 719 -21.78 -6.34 13.04
N GLU A 720 -22.23 -5.10 12.79
CA GLU A 720 -22.94 -4.30 13.80
C GLU A 720 -24.45 -4.57 13.86
N MET A 721 -25.09 -4.72 12.69
CA MET A 721 -26.55 -4.81 12.53
C MET A 721 -27.02 -6.02 11.71
N GLY A 722 -26.15 -6.67 10.91
CA GLY A 722 -26.51 -7.72 9.95
C GLY A 722 -27.17 -7.16 8.69
N ASP A 723 -28.26 -6.43 8.86
CA ASP A 723 -29.14 -5.91 7.80
C ASP A 723 -28.63 -4.61 7.12
N ALA A 724 -29.23 -4.25 5.98
CA ALA A 724 -28.98 -3.07 5.14
C ALA A 724 -27.58 -2.99 4.48
N THR A 725 -26.87 -4.11 4.37
CA THR A 725 -25.60 -4.27 3.61
C THR A 725 -25.71 -3.77 2.17
N ASN A 726 -26.78 -4.17 1.46
CA ASN A 726 -27.04 -3.77 0.08
C ASN A 726 -27.25 -2.25 -0.04
N MET A 727 -27.94 -1.62 0.93
CA MET A 727 -28.19 -0.18 0.96
C MET A 727 -26.89 0.62 1.07
N VAL A 728 -25.94 0.20 1.93
CA VAL A 728 -24.63 0.87 2.09
C VAL A 728 -23.89 0.98 0.77
N ILE A 729 -23.80 -0.12 0.01
CA ILE A 729 -23.06 -0.19 -1.25
C ILE A 729 -23.74 0.63 -2.35
N VAL A 730 -25.06 0.52 -2.49
CA VAL A 730 -25.82 1.22 -3.54
C VAL A 730 -25.84 2.73 -3.29
N LEU A 731 -26.11 3.17 -2.05
CA LEU A 731 -26.14 4.58 -1.68
C LEU A 731 -24.75 5.22 -1.78
N ALA A 732 -23.67 4.53 -1.34
CA ALA A 732 -22.31 5.03 -1.52
C ALA A 732 -21.92 5.16 -3.00
N GLY A 733 -22.37 4.24 -3.86
CA GLY A 733 -22.17 4.30 -5.30
C GLY A 733 -22.87 5.50 -5.96
N GLU A 734 -24.14 5.73 -5.64
CA GLU A 734 -24.89 6.87 -6.19
C GLU A 734 -24.37 8.21 -5.65
N LEU A 735 -24.02 8.30 -4.36
CA LEU A 735 -23.38 9.50 -3.78
C LEU A 735 -22.08 9.88 -4.50
N LEU A 736 -21.28 8.89 -4.90
CA LEU A 736 -20.04 9.11 -5.67
C LEU A 736 -20.33 9.50 -7.13
N LYS A 737 -21.36 8.94 -7.76
CA LYS A 737 -21.84 9.32 -9.10
C LYS A 737 -22.40 10.76 -9.13
N LYS A 738 -23.22 11.15 -8.15
CA LYS A 738 -23.69 12.54 -7.98
C LYS A 738 -22.54 13.51 -7.65
N ALA A 739 -21.47 13.03 -7.00
CA ALA A 739 -20.23 13.81 -6.83
C ALA A 739 -19.43 13.99 -8.13
N GLU A 740 -19.47 13.02 -9.06
CA GLU A 740 -18.89 13.13 -10.41
C GLU A 740 -19.48 14.32 -11.18
N GLU A 741 -20.80 14.56 -11.04
CA GLU A 741 -21.50 15.71 -11.62
C GLU A 741 -21.02 17.04 -11.01
N LEU A 742 -20.87 17.11 -9.68
CA LEU A 742 -20.37 18.29 -8.97
C LEU A 742 -18.91 18.63 -9.36
N LEU A 743 -18.06 17.60 -9.50
CA LEU A 743 -16.68 17.76 -9.98
C LEU A 743 -16.64 18.25 -11.44
N ARG A 744 -17.54 17.77 -12.31
CA ARG A 744 -17.69 18.27 -13.69
C ARG A 744 -18.19 19.71 -13.76
N MET A 745 -19.02 20.14 -12.81
CA MET A 745 -19.43 21.54 -12.66
C MET A 745 -18.34 22.43 -12.03
N GLY A 746 -17.23 21.85 -11.56
CA GLY A 746 -16.05 22.57 -11.07
C GLY A 746 -16.03 22.86 -9.57
N LEU A 747 -16.86 22.20 -8.75
CA LEU A 747 -16.71 22.24 -7.29
C LEU A 747 -15.46 21.47 -6.84
N THR A 748 -14.86 21.85 -5.72
CA THR A 748 -13.72 21.11 -5.17
C THR A 748 -14.17 19.87 -4.39
N THR A 749 -13.28 18.87 -4.28
CA THR A 749 -13.50 17.69 -3.42
C THR A 749 -13.83 18.10 -1.98
N SER A 750 -13.15 19.12 -1.45
CA SER A 750 -13.39 19.63 -0.10
C SER A 750 -14.77 20.27 0.10
N ASP A 751 -15.31 21.00 -0.89
CA ASP A 751 -16.68 21.56 -0.82
C ASP A 751 -17.73 20.45 -0.80
N ILE A 752 -17.55 19.42 -1.64
CA ILE A 752 -18.46 18.27 -1.73
C ILE A 752 -18.43 17.46 -0.43
N VAL A 753 -17.24 17.16 0.11
CA VAL A 753 -17.06 16.43 1.38
C VAL A 753 -17.65 17.19 2.57
N SER A 754 -17.62 18.53 2.55
CA SER A 754 -18.25 19.38 3.57
C SER A 754 -19.78 19.40 3.43
N GLY A 755 -20.30 19.54 2.21
CA GLY A 755 -21.72 19.47 1.90
C GLY A 755 -22.34 18.13 2.31
N TYR A 756 -21.69 17.01 1.96
CA TYR A 756 -22.14 15.66 2.32
C TYR A 756 -22.06 15.40 3.83
N GLU A 757 -21.11 16.00 4.58
CA GLU A 757 -21.12 15.91 6.05
C GLU A 757 -22.35 16.62 6.65
N ARG A 758 -22.68 17.82 6.14
CA ARG A 758 -23.84 18.58 6.60
C ARG A 758 -25.15 17.87 6.25
N ALA A 759 -25.26 17.37 5.02
CA ALA A 759 -26.45 16.67 4.55
C ALA A 759 -26.69 15.36 5.34
N GLY A 760 -25.66 14.53 5.55
CA GLY A 760 -25.79 13.29 6.33
C GLY A 760 -26.14 13.51 7.81
N LYS A 761 -25.66 14.62 8.41
CA LYS A 761 -26.06 15.02 9.77
C LYS A 761 -27.51 15.48 9.86
N GLU A 762 -28.09 16.04 8.80
CA GLU A 762 -29.50 16.40 8.76
C GLU A 762 -30.38 15.18 8.43
N ALA A 763 -29.95 14.32 7.49
CA ALA A 763 -30.63 13.09 7.11
C ALA A 763 -30.94 12.18 8.32
N ILE A 764 -29.99 12.01 9.24
CA ILE A 764 -30.19 11.23 10.47
C ILE A 764 -31.27 11.86 11.37
N LYS A 765 -31.29 13.19 11.55
CA LYS A 765 -32.36 13.88 12.31
C LYS A 765 -33.72 13.82 11.63
N CYS A 766 -33.74 13.84 10.30
CA CYS A 766 -34.96 13.69 9.52
C CYS A 766 -35.52 12.28 9.66
N LEU A 767 -34.66 11.26 9.66
CA LEU A 767 -35.02 9.86 9.90
C LEU A 767 -35.54 9.61 11.32
N GLU A 768 -34.97 10.28 12.34
CA GLU A 768 -35.49 10.26 13.71
C GLU A 768 -36.90 10.87 13.85
N ARG A 769 -37.40 11.56 12.82
CA ARG A 769 -38.76 12.13 12.70
C ARG A 769 -39.61 11.42 11.62
N LEU A 770 -39.31 10.15 11.35
CA LEU A 770 -40.08 9.27 10.46
C LEU A 770 -40.50 7.96 11.17
N GLU A 771 -40.40 7.93 12.50
CA GLU A 771 -40.95 6.86 13.34
C GLU A 771 -42.48 6.77 13.15
N VAL A 772 -42.99 5.60 12.79
CA VAL A 772 -44.43 5.33 12.58
C VAL A 772 -44.94 4.28 13.57
N GLU A 773 -44.23 3.14 13.70
CA GLU A 773 -44.50 2.13 14.74
C GLU A 773 -43.24 1.90 15.59
N ARG A 774 -43.42 1.35 16.79
CA ARG A 774 -42.33 1.02 17.70
C ARG A 774 -42.64 -0.27 18.44
N VAL A 775 -41.75 -1.25 18.35
CA VAL A 775 -41.83 -2.50 19.13
C VAL A 775 -41.76 -2.17 20.62
N ARG A 776 -42.76 -2.58 21.39
CA ARG A 776 -42.87 -2.29 22.84
C ARG A 776 -42.49 -3.49 23.69
N ASP A 777 -42.88 -4.70 23.29
CA ASP A 777 -42.45 -5.94 23.97
C ASP A 777 -41.86 -6.98 23.00
N ILE A 778 -40.55 -7.18 23.11
CA ILE A 778 -39.77 -8.20 22.38
C ILE A 778 -40.19 -9.64 22.79
N ARG A 779 -40.99 -9.81 23.86
CA ARG A 779 -41.59 -11.09 24.25
C ARG A 779 -42.90 -11.41 23.51
N ASN A 780 -43.53 -10.43 22.87
CA ASN A 780 -44.69 -10.67 22.02
C ASN A 780 -44.22 -11.27 20.68
N LYS A 781 -44.82 -12.39 20.25
CA LYS A 781 -44.43 -13.03 18.99
C LYS A 781 -44.81 -12.15 17.79
N ASP A 782 -45.97 -11.49 17.84
CA ASP A 782 -46.55 -10.90 16.64
C ASP A 782 -45.90 -9.53 16.31
N GLU A 783 -45.59 -8.73 17.34
CA GLU A 783 -44.70 -7.55 17.22
C GLU A 783 -43.31 -7.92 16.68
N LEU A 784 -42.75 -9.05 17.12
CA LEU A 784 -41.44 -9.53 16.68
C LEU A 784 -41.48 -10.05 15.23
N VAL A 785 -42.57 -10.73 14.82
CA VAL A 785 -42.76 -11.20 13.44
C VAL A 785 -42.91 -10.03 12.47
N LYS A 786 -43.66 -8.96 12.81
CA LYS A 786 -43.72 -7.72 12.00
C LYS A 786 -42.33 -7.22 11.62
N ALA A 787 -41.47 -7.01 12.62
CA ALA A 787 -40.13 -6.46 12.45
C ALA A 787 -39.11 -7.43 11.81
N LEU A 788 -39.45 -8.72 11.68
CA LEU A 788 -38.63 -9.73 11.00
C LEU A 788 -39.08 -10.00 9.55
N ARG A 789 -40.38 -9.81 9.23
CA ARG A 789 -40.96 -10.13 7.92
C ARG A 789 -40.23 -9.41 6.78
N THR A 790 -40.10 -8.09 6.86
CA THR A 790 -39.44 -7.25 5.83
C THR A 790 -37.99 -7.64 5.57
N VAL A 791 -37.23 -7.84 6.65
CA VAL A 791 -35.80 -8.22 6.60
C VAL A 791 -35.63 -9.55 5.86
N VAL A 792 -36.44 -10.56 6.19
CA VAL A 792 -36.38 -11.86 5.54
C VAL A 792 -36.93 -11.81 4.11
N ALA A 793 -38.03 -11.09 3.86
CA ALA A 793 -38.60 -10.87 2.53
C ALA A 793 -37.59 -10.25 1.56
N SER A 794 -36.72 -9.36 2.04
CA SER A 794 -35.62 -8.76 1.25
C SER A 794 -34.58 -9.76 0.73
N LYS A 795 -34.53 -10.97 1.28
CA LYS A 795 -33.59 -12.05 0.91
C LYS A 795 -34.29 -13.29 0.32
N GLN A 796 -35.47 -13.66 0.81
CA GLN A 796 -36.22 -14.88 0.49
C GLN A 796 -37.75 -14.62 0.44
N SER A 797 -38.15 -13.67 -0.41
CA SER A 797 -39.54 -13.30 -0.72
C SER A 797 -40.46 -14.52 -0.90
N GLY A 798 -41.67 -14.47 -0.34
CA GLY A 798 -42.64 -15.56 -0.44
C GLY A 798 -42.39 -16.76 0.50
N THR A 799 -41.33 -16.72 1.33
CA THR A 799 -41.14 -17.64 2.46
C THR A 799 -40.98 -16.92 3.81
N GLU A 800 -41.13 -15.60 3.78
CA GLU A 800 -40.97 -14.66 4.89
C GLU A 800 -41.75 -15.04 6.16
N ASP A 801 -43.06 -15.32 6.07
CA ASP A 801 -43.88 -15.62 7.27
C ASP A 801 -43.44 -16.91 7.97
N VAL A 802 -43.09 -17.94 7.20
CA VAL A 802 -42.61 -19.23 7.73
C VAL A 802 -41.28 -19.02 8.45
N LEU A 803 -40.35 -18.29 7.81
CA LEU A 803 -39.02 -18.03 8.36
C LEU A 803 -39.05 -17.07 9.55
N ALA A 804 -39.78 -15.95 9.48
CA ALA A 804 -39.94 -15.00 10.58
C ALA A 804 -40.62 -15.67 11.79
N SER A 805 -41.63 -16.52 11.57
CA SER A 805 -42.28 -17.31 12.62
C SER A 805 -41.32 -18.28 13.32
N LEU A 806 -40.45 -18.96 12.57
CA LEU A 806 -39.40 -19.86 13.09
C LEU A 806 -38.31 -19.10 13.85
N VAL A 807 -37.85 -17.95 13.33
CA VAL A 807 -36.85 -17.09 13.99
C VAL A 807 -37.42 -16.53 15.30
N ALA A 808 -38.65 -16.02 15.29
CA ALA A 808 -39.33 -15.50 16.48
C ALA A 808 -39.49 -16.58 17.56
N GLU A 809 -39.89 -17.81 17.21
CA GLU A 809 -39.96 -18.91 18.19
C GLU A 809 -38.57 -19.26 18.77
N ALA A 810 -37.53 -19.32 17.94
CA ALA A 810 -36.16 -19.60 18.40
C ALA A 810 -35.60 -18.49 19.31
N VAL A 811 -35.92 -17.22 19.02
CA VAL A 811 -35.58 -16.05 19.84
C VAL A 811 -36.28 -16.10 21.19
N LEU A 812 -37.61 -16.32 21.20
CA LEU A 812 -38.40 -16.36 22.43
C LEU A 812 -37.98 -17.52 23.35
N ALA A 813 -37.53 -18.64 22.80
CA ALA A 813 -36.98 -19.77 23.57
C ALA A 813 -35.61 -19.49 24.22
N VAL A 814 -34.91 -18.42 23.80
CA VAL A 814 -33.54 -18.06 24.23
C VAL A 814 -33.50 -16.74 25.01
N LEU A 815 -34.54 -15.90 24.91
CA LEU A 815 -34.51 -14.51 25.35
C LEU A 815 -34.23 -14.37 26.87
N PRO A 816 -33.11 -13.75 27.28
CA PRO A 816 -32.78 -13.57 28.70
C PRO A 816 -33.77 -12.66 29.42
N LYS A 817 -33.68 -12.59 30.76
CA LYS A 817 -34.52 -11.67 31.56
C LYS A 817 -34.35 -10.20 31.14
N ASN A 818 -33.11 -9.79 30.86
CA ASN A 818 -32.76 -8.46 30.34
C ASN A 818 -32.44 -8.57 28.83
N PRO A 819 -33.28 -8.07 27.91
CA PRO A 819 -33.11 -8.28 26.46
C PRO A 819 -31.77 -7.79 25.90
N VAL A 820 -31.19 -6.71 26.46
CA VAL A 820 -29.88 -6.14 26.06
C VAL A 820 -28.73 -7.17 26.11
N ASN A 821 -28.85 -8.22 26.94
CA ASN A 821 -27.86 -9.30 27.03
C ASN A 821 -28.12 -10.45 26.03
N PHE A 822 -28.96 -10.25 25.02
CA PHE A 822 -29.19 -11.21 23.95
C PHE A 822 -27.90 -11.46 23.14
N ASN A 823 -27.69 -12.70 22.71
CA ASN A 823 -26.52 -13.10 21.95
C ASN A 823 -26.92 -14.00 20.78
N VAL A 824 -26.62 -13.54 19.57
CA VAL A 824 -26.84 -14.22 18.27
C VAL A 824 -26.30 -15.64 18.28
N ASP A 825 -25.13 -15.83 18.93
CA ASP A 825 -24.39 -17.08 19.11
C ASP A 825 -25.16 -18.19 19.88
N ASN A 826 -26.33 -17.87 20.44
CA ASN A 826 -27.26 -18.80 21.10
C ASN A 826 -28.35 -19.36 20.17
N ILE A 827 -28.55 -18.79 18.98
CA ILE A 827 -29.38 -19.41 17.95
C ILE A 827 -28.46 -20.15 17.00
N ARG A 828 -28.83 -21.37 16.62
CA ARG A 828 -28.07 -22.22 15.72
C ARG A 828 -28.95 -22.65 14.55
N VAL A 829 -28.41 -22.59 13.34
CA VAL A 829 -28.96 -23.29 12.19
C VAL A 829 -28.30 -24.68 12.04
N VAL A 830 -29.10 -25.69 11.69
CA VAL A 830 -28.64 -27.01 11.25
C VAL A 830 -29.39 -27.37 9.96
N LYS A 831 -28.66 -27.46 8.86
CA LYS A 831 -29.18 -27.78 7.52
C LYS A 831 -29.20 -29.30 7.32
N ILE A 832 -30.34 -29.86 6.93
CA ILE A 832 -30.51 -31.29 6.60
C ILE A 832 -31.28 -31.40 5.29
N MET A 833 -30.68 -32.05 4.29
CA MET A 833 -31.22 -32.08 2.93
C MET A 833 -32.54 -32.87 2.79
N GLY A 834 -33.25 -32.61 1.69
CA GLY A 834 -34.57 -33.17 1.40
C GLY A 834 -35.72 -32.48 2.16
N GLY A 835 -36.95 -32.73 1.73
CA GLY A 835 -38.15 -32.06 2.23
C GLY A 835 -38.36 -30.65 1.66
N SER A 836 -39.48 -30.01 2.04
CA SER A 836 -39.76 -28.59 1.80
C SER A 836 -39.34 -27.73 2.99
N LEU A 837 -39.22 -26.41 2.77
CA LEU A 837 -38.84 -25.47 3.83
C LEU A 837 -39.85 -25.44 4.99
N GLU A 838 -41.14 -25.70 4.71
CA GLU A 838 -42.23 -25.83 5.69
C GLU A 838 -42.01 -26.96 6.71
N GLN A 839 -41.18 -27.96 6.37
CA GLN A 839 -40.81 -29.06 7.27
C GLN A 839 -39.67 -28.70 8.23
N SER A 840 -39.18 -27.46 8.16
CA SER A 840 -38.21 -26.91 9.10
C SER A 840 -38.85 -26.67 10.46
N LYS A 841 -38.09 -26.84 11.55
CA LYS A 841 -38.63 -26.78 12.91
C LYS A 841 -37.63 -26.21 13.91
N VAL A 842 -38.14 -25.48 14.90
CA VAL A 842 -37.36 -25.06 16.06
C VAL A 842 -37.23 -26.23 17.05
N VAL A 843 -36.02 -26.42 17.57
CA VAL A 843 -35.71 -27.34 18.66
C VAL A 843 -35.15 -26.54 19.84
N LYS A 844 -35.84 -26.62 20.99
CA LYS A 844 -35.42 -26.01 22.25
C LYS A 844 -34.25 -26.82 22.84
N GLY A 845 -33.05 -26.52 22.35
CA GLY A 845 -31.82 -27.26 22.64
C GLY A 845 -30.89 -27.34 21.41
N MET A 846 -30.27 -28.50 21.20
CA MET A 846 -29.27 -28.72 20.15
C MET A 846 -29.46 -30.02 19.36
N VAL A 847 -29.21 -29.94 18.06
CA VAL A 847 -29.20 -31.09 17.15
C VAL A 847 -27.79 -31.32 16.62
N PHE A 848 -27.36 -32.58 16.57
CA PHE A 848 -26.08 -33.02 16.03
C PHE A 848 -26.31 -33.98 14.85
N GLY A 849 -25.67 -33.70 13.71
CA GLY A 849 -25.69 -34.54 12.51
C GLY A 849 -24.89 -35.84 12.64
N ARG A 850 -25.04 -36.55 13.77
CA ARG A 850 -24.35 -37.80 14.13
C ARG A 850 -25.24 -38.63 15.07
N GLU A 851 -25.13 -39.95 14.96
CA GLU A 851 -25.66 -40.93 15.91
C GLU A 851 -24.72 -41.04 17.14
N PRO A 852 -25.20 -41.40 18.36
CA PRO A 852 -24.34 -41.60 19.52
C PRO A 852 -23.37 -42.78 19.33
N ASP A 853 -22.18 -42.69 19.91
CA ASP A 853 -21.16 -43.76 19.87
C ASP A 853 -21.55 -45.00 20.70
N GLY A 854 -22.52 -44.85 21.61
CA GLY A 854 -22.99 -45.90 22.50
C GLY A 854 -24.17 -46.73 21.94
N VAL A 855 -24.38 -47.90 22.55
CA VAL A 855 -25.55 -48.77 22.31
C VAL A 855 -26.85 -48.10 22.78
N ILE A 856 -26.78 -47.25 23.81
CA ILE A 856 -27.92 -46.46 24.31
C ILE A 856 -28.08 -45.20 23.45
N LYS A 857 -29.23 -45.09 22.79
CA LYS A 857 -29.53 -44.02 21.81
C LYS A 857 -30.56 -43.00 22.27
N ASN A 858 -31.42 -43.39 23.21
CA ASN A 858 -32.51 -42.58 23.75
C ASN A 858 -32.51 -42.64 25.29
N THR A 859 -32.54 -41.48 25.94
CA THR A 859 -32.59 -41.31 27.41
C THR A 859 -33.49 -40.12 27.77
N ARG A 860 -34.29 -40.24 28.84
CA ARG A 860 -35.17 -39.16 29.35
C ARG A 860 -34.80 -38.74 30.77
N LYS A 861 -34.99 -37.45 31.08
CA LYS A 861 -34.67 -36.75 32.34
C LYS A 861 -33.32 -37.17 32.93
N ALA A 862 -32.26 -36.93 32.16
CA ALA A 862 -30.92 -37.40 32.42
C ALA A 862 -30.02 -36.32 33.04
N LYS A 863 -29.14 -36.73 33.96
CA LYS A 863 -27.94 -35.94 34.29
C LYS A 863 -26.85 -36.15 33.25
N VAL A 864 -26.18 -35.06 32.88
CA VAL A 864 -25.21 -34.98 31.80
C VAL A 864 -23.85 -34.50 32.32
N GLY A 865 -22.79 -35.22 31.97
CA GLY A 865 -21.41 -34.81 32.20
C GLY A 865 -20.76 -34.40 30.89
N VAL A 866 -20.02 -33.30 30.90
CA VAL A 866 -19.29 -32.81 29.73
C VAL A 866 -17.80 -32.85 30.06
N PHE A 867 -17.04 -33.63 29.30
CA PHE A 867 -15.60 -33.77 29.49
C PHE A 867 -14.86 -33.16 28.29
N SER A 868 -13.88 -32.30 28.56
CA SER A 868 -12.99 -31.71 27.54
C SER A 868 -11.70 -32.51 27.36
N CYS A 869 -11.39 -33.41 28.29
CA CYS A 869 -10.37 -34.44 28.14
C CYS A 869 -10.90 -35.61 27.27
N PRO A 870 -10.01 -36.45 26.69
CA PRO A 870 -10.44 -37.76 26.20
C PRO A 870 -10.98 -38.61 27.35
N ILE A 871 -11.82 -39.58 27.00
CA ILE A 871 -12.35 -40.57 27.95
C ILE A 871 -11.64 -41.90 27.67
N ASP A 872 -10.45 -42.00 28.26
CA ASP A 872 -9.48 -43.08 28.05
C ASP A 872 -8.49 -43.07 29.22
N THR A 873 -7.52 -43.99 29.25
CA THR A 873 -6.49 -44.02 30.30
C THR A 873 -5.53 -42.83 30.19
N SER A 874 -5.10 -42.30 31.34
CA SER A 874 -4.44 -40.99 31.41
C SER A 874 -2.97 -41.04 31.00
N GLN A 875 -2.70 -40.78 29.71
CA GLN A 875 -1.34 -40.74 29.16
C GLN A 875 -0.56 -39.50 29.61
N THR A 876 0.77 -39.63 29.72
CA THR A 876 1.70 -38.54 30.02
C THR A 876 2.02 -37.71 28.77
N GLU A 877 2.18 -36.38 28.92
CA GLU A 877 2.58 -35.50 27.81
C GLU A 877 4.00 -35.81 27.27
N THR A 878 4.89 -36.29 28.14
CA THR A 878 6.17 -36.89 27.77
C THR A 878 5.98 -38.35 27.38
N LYS A 879 6.84 -38.88 26.49
CA LYS A 879 6.76 -40.24 25.94
C LYS A 879 6.53 -41.32 27.03
N GLY A 880 5.27 -41.75 27.18
CA GLY A 880 4.88 -42.80 28.11
C GLY A 880 5.37 -44.17 27.64
N THR A 881 6.47 -44.65 28.21
CA THR A 881 6.95 -46.02 27.99
C THR A 881 6.57 -46.89 29.18
N VAL A 882 5.66 -47.84 28.98
CA VAL A 882 5.36 -48.88 29.97
C VAL A 882 6.63 -49.71 30.21
N LEU A 883 7.15 -49.70 31.43
CA LEU A 883 8.39 -50.39 31.81
C LEU A 883 8.07 -51.62 32.66
N LEU A 884 7.87 -52.75 32.00
CA LEU A 884 7.70 -54.05 32.64
C LEU A 884 9.08 -54.66 32.92
N LYS A 885 9.34 -55.03 34.17
CA LYS A 885 10.57 -55.69 34.63
C LYS A 885 10.35 -57.17 34.95
N ASN A 886 9.16 -57.50 35.44
CA ASN A 886 8.80 -58.84 35.90
C ASN A 886 7.64 -59.43 35.08
N ALA A 887 7.56 -60.76 34.99
CA ALA A 887 6.45 -61.45 34.30
C ALA A 887 5.09 -61.24 35.01
N GLU A 888 5.10 -61.08 36.33
CA GLU A 888 3.92 -60.75 37.13
C GLU A 888 3.39 -59.35 36.83
N GLU A 889 4.28 -58.36 36.65
CA GLU A 889 3.91 -57.01 36.21
C GLU A 889 3.29 -57.03 34.80
N MET A 890 3.77 -57.90 33.90
CA MET A 890 3.22 -58.03 32.54
C MET A 890 1.79 -58.57 32.52
N LEU A 891 1.47 -59.55 33.40
CA LEU A 891 0.11 -60.06 33.53
C LEU A 891 -0.81 -59.01 34.17
N ASN A 892 -0.40 -58.48 35.33
CA ASN A 892 -1.18 -57.54 36.13
C ASN A 892 -1.35 -56.16 35.47
N PHE A 893 -0.51 -55.79 34.49
CA PHE A 893 -0.67 -54.54 33.74
C PHE A 893 -2.00 -54.53 32.96
N SER A 894 -2.33 -55.63 32.28
CA SER A 894 -3.56 -55.72 31.46
C SER A 894 -4.83 -55.62 32.32
N THR A 895 -4.94 -56.43 33.37
CA THR A 895 -6.09 -56.43 34.27
C THR A 895 -6.16 -55.20 35.16
N GLY A 896 -5.02 -54.61 35.53
CA GLY A 896 -4.97 -53.37 36.29
C GLY A 896 -5.42 -52.14 35.49
N GLU A 897 -5.12 -52.08 34.20
CA GLU A 897 -5.62 -51.01 33.31
C GLU A 897 -7.14 -51.14 33.09
N GLU A 898 -7.65 -52.37 32.93
CA GLU A 898 -9.08 -52.70 32.91
C GLU A 898 -9.79 -52.30 34.21
N GLU A 899 -9.29 -52.70 35.38
CA GLU A 899 -9.90 -52.42 36.69
C GLU A 899 -9.87 -50.92 37.03
N GLN A 900 -8.80 -50.21 36.69
CA GLN A 900 -8.70 -48.76 36.87
C GLN A 900 -9.77 -48.03 36.03
N LEU A 901 -9.98 -48.46 34.79
CA LEU A 901 -10.94 -47.83 33.87
C LEU A 901 -12.39 -48.20 34.21
N GLU A 902 -12.66 -49.46 34.61
CA GLU A 902 -13.98 -49.84 35.14
C GLU A 902 -14.32 -49.04 36.40
N THR A 903 -13.35 -48.85 37.31
CA THR A 903 -13.54 -48.06 38.54
C THR A 903 -13.86 -46.59 38.23
N ALA A 904 -13.09 -45.94 37.37
CA ALA A 904 -13.33 -44.55 36.99
C ALA A 904 -14.70 -44.34 36.33
N ILE A 905 -15.15 -45.28 35.49
CA ILE A 905 -16.46 -45.20 34.82
C ILE A 905 -17.61 -45.56 35.76
N LYS A 906 -17.38 -46.45 36.73
CA LYS A 906 -18.33 -46.75 37.81
C LYS A 906 -18.55 -45.54 38.71
N GLU A 907 -17.51 -44.78 39.06
CA GLU A 907 -17.65 -43.51 39.79
C GLU A 907 -18.56 -42.50 39.04
N LEU A 908 -18.43 -42.43 37.71
CA LEU A 908 -19.35 -41.63 36.88
C LEU A 908 -20.79 -42.15 36.98
N TYR A 909 -21.01 -43.47 36.88
CA TYR A 909 -22.35 -44.05 37.00
C TYR A 909 -22.99 -43.82 38.38
N ASP A 910 -22.21 -43.96 39.45
CA ASP A 910 -22.64 -43.84 40.85
C ASP A 910 -22.93 -42.39 41.25
N SER A 911 -22.31 -41.39 40.59
CA SER A 911 -22.72 -39.97 40.70
C SER A 911 -24.14 -39.68 40.18
N GLY A 912 -24.72 -40.63 39.44
CA GLY A 912 -26.03 -40.53 38.78
C GLY A 912 -25.96 -40.05 37.33
N LEU A 913 -24.77 -40.02 36.71
CA LEU A 913 -24.58 -39.63 35.32
C LEU A 913 -25.22 -40.64 34.35
N ARG A 914 -25.97 -40.18 33.35
CA ARG A 914 -26.61 -41.07 32.35
C ARG A 914 -26.35 -40.65 30.89
N VAL A 915 -25.85 -39.43 30.67
CA VAL A 915 -25.29 -38.99 29.38
C VAL A 915 -23.88 -38.44 29.61
N VAL A 916 -22.97 -38.81 28.72
CA VAL A 916 -21.57 -38.37 28.68
C VAL A 916 -21.30 -37.72 27.32
N VAL A 917 -20.83 -36.48 27.36
CA VAL A 917 -20.37 -35.73 26.18
C VAL A 917 -18.84 -35.69 26.21
N ALA A 918 -18.20 -36.31 25.23
CA ALA A 918 -16.76 -36.30 25.07
C ALA A 918 -16.33 -35.20 24.09
N GLY A 919 -15.55 -34.23 24.56
CA GLY A 919 -14.96 -33.16 23.74
C GLY A 919 -13.73 -33.58 22.92
N ALA A 920 -13.33 -34.86 23.04
CA ALA A 920 -12.17 -35.46 22.41
C ALA A 920 -12.47 -36.95 22.08
N THR A 921 -11.43 -37.77 21.92
CA THR A 921 -11.57 -39.22 21.70
C THR A 921 -12.13 -39.96 22.91
N VAL A 922 -12.69 -41.14 22.66
CA VAL A 922 -13.14 -42.11 23.68
C VAL A 922 -12.49 -43.44 23.32
N GLY A 923 -11.77 -44.07 24.25
CA GLY A 923 -11.13 -45.36 24.04
C GLY A 923 -12.16 -46.49 23.88
N GLU A 924 -11.81 -47.55 23.14
CA GLU A 924 -12.74 -48.66 22.90
C GLU A 924 -13.09 -49.41 24.20
N LEU A 925 -12.11 -49.58 25.09
CA LEU A 925 -12.29 -50.17 26.42
C LEU A 925 -13.18 -49.28 27.31
N ALA A 926 -12.99 -47.96 27.28
CA ALA A 926 -13.86 -47.02 27.98
C ALA A 926 -15.30 -47.09 27.45
N LEU A 927 -15.48 -47.17 26.13
CA LEU A 927 -16.77 -47.30 25.48
C LEU A 927 -17.47 -48.63 25.84
N HIS A 928 -16.71 -49.73 26.00
CA HIS A 928 -17.25 -51.00 26.49
C HIS A 928 -17.88 -50.85 27.89
N TYR A 929 -17.15 -50.27 28.85
CA TYR A 929 -17.68 -50.07 30.20
C TYR A 929 -18.85 -49.07 30.24
N LEU A 930 -18.77 -47.94 29.51
CA LEU A 930 -19.87 -46.98 29.40
C LEU A 930 -21.17 -47.64 28.89
N ASN A 931 -21.05 -48.53 27.90
CA ASN A 931 -22.18 -49.34 27.41
C ASN A 931 -22.69 -50.35 28.46
N ARG A 932 -21.80 -51.03 29.18
CA ARG A 932 -22.15 -51.97 30.28
C ARG A 932 -22.91 -51.26 31.41
N PHE A 933 -22.56 -50.03 31.74
CA PHE A 933 -23.28 -49.16 32.69
C PHE A 933 -24.46 -48.39 32.07
N LYS A 934 -24.81 -48.63 30.80
CA LYS A 934 -25.93 -48.01 30.06
C LYS A 934 -25.89 -46.47 30.04
N ILE A 935 -24.70 -45.90 29.91
CA ILE A 935 -24.49 -44.47 29.72
C ILE A 935 -24.51 -44.15 28.22
N LEU A 936 -25.27 -43.13 27.81
CA LEU A 936 -25.27 -42.64 26.43
C LEU A 936 -24.01 -41.79 26.20
N VAL A 937 -23.27 -42.05 25.11
CA VAL A 937 -22.00 -41.39 24.80
C VAL A 937 -22.08 -40.68 23.46
N ILE A 938 -21.65 -39.41 23.39
CA ILE A 938 -21.54 -38.65 22.13
C ILE A 938 -20.21 -37.86 22.06
N LYS A 939 -19.48 -38.00 20.94
CA LYS A 939 -18.25 -37.23 20.65
C LYS A 939 -18.55 -35.89 19.96
N VAL A 940 -18.23 -34.79 20.64
CA VAL A 940 -18.40 -33.40 20.17
C VAL A 940 -17.03 -32.70 20.09
N LEU A 941 -16.30 -32.97 19.00
CA LEU A 941 -14.92 -32.49 18.79
C LEU A 941 -14.80 -30.96 18.66
N SER A 942 -15.88 -30.26 18.32
CA SER A 942 -15.87 -28.80 18.19
C SER A 942 -15.98 -28.12 19.56
N LYS A 943 -14.93 -27.40 19.96
CA LYS A 943 -14.90 -26.59 21.18
C LYS A 943 -16.01 -25.52 21.23
N TYR A 944 -16.53 -25.10 20.08
CA TYR A 944 -17.66 -24.16 19.99
C TYR A 944 -19.00 -24.86 20.26
N GLU A 945 -19.22 -26.04 19.67
CA GLU A 945 -20.43 -26.83 19.93
C GLU A 945 -20.48 -27.33 21.38
N LEU A 946 -19.35 -27.78 21.92
CA LEU A 946 -19.22 -28.20 23.32
C LEU A 946 -19.65 -27.07 24.28
N ARG A 947 -19.19 -25.84 24.04
CA ARG A 947 -19.58 -24.64 24.80
C ARG A 947 -21.07 -24.28 24.63
N ARG A 948 -21.63 -24.40 23.42
CA ARG A 948 -23.07 -24.17 23.20
C ARG A 948 -23.94 -25.24 23.87
N LEU A 949 -23.47 -26.50 23.95
CA LEU A 949 -24.18 -27.59 24.63
C LEU A 949 -24.14 -27.40 26.16
N CYS A 950 -23.01 -26.96 26.73
CA CYS A 950 -22.94 -26.51 28.12
C CYS A 950 -23.98 -25.41 28.43
N ARG A 951 -24.27 -24.48 27.50
CA ARG A 951 -25.33 -23.47 27.66
C ARG A 951 -26.75 -24.07 27.64
N VAL A 952 -27.01 -25.10 26.82
CA VAL A 952 -28.32 -25.81 26.81
C VAL A 952 -28.54 -26.55 28.13
N VAL A 953 -27.55 -27.35 28.53
CA VAL A 953 -27.68 -28.40 29.54
C VAL A 953 -27.33 -27.89 30.96
N GLY A 954 -26.69 -26.73 31.06
CA GLY A 954 -26.22 -26.14 32.32
C GLY A 954 -24.90 -26.69 32.86
N ALA A 955 -24.33 -27.70 32.20
CA ALA A 955 -23.13 -28.41 32.65
C ALA A 955 -21.83 -27.60 32.50
N THR A 956 -20.89 -27.78 33.43
CA THR A 956 -19.52 -27.25 33.35
C THR A 956 -18.59 -28.27 32.67
N PRO A 957 -17.76 -27.88 31.67
CA PRO A 957 -16.89 -28.81 30.96
C PRO A 957 -15.64 -29.16 31.79
N LEU A 958 -15.52 -30.42 32.18
CA LEU A 958 -14.45 -30.91 33.05
C LEU A 958 -13.15 -31.21 32.27
N ALA A 959 -12.01 -30.84 32.85
CA ALA A 959 -10.68 -31.04 32.27
C ALA A 959 -9.98 -32.34 32.72
N ARG A 960 -10.64 -33.15 33.56
CA ARG A 960 -10.14 -34.41 34.11
C ARG A 960 -11.27 -35.44 34.13
N LEU A 961 -10.92 -36.71 33.99
CA LEU A 961 -11.82 -37.83 34.20
C LEU A 961 -11.92 -38.11 35.72
N GLY A 962 -13.15 -38.26 36.22
CA GLY A 962 -13.47 -38.46 37.64
C GLY A 962 -14.91 -38.05 37.95
N ALA A 963 -15.42 -38.40 39.14
CA ALA A 963 -16.79 -38.10 39.54
C ALA A 963 -17.10 -36.58 39.50
N PRO A 964 -18.10 -36.12 38.70
CA PRO A 964 -18.49 -34.71 38.66
C PRO A 964 -19.23 -34.29 39.93
N MET A 965 -19.03 -33.06 40.40
CA MET A 965 -19.85 -32.50 41.48
C MET A 965 -21.29 -32.24 41.00
N PRO A 966 -22.32 -32.31 41.88
CA PRO A 966 -23.71 -32.07 41.49
C PRO A 966 -23.96 -30.73 40.80
N ASP A 967 -23.17 -29.69 41.11
CA ASP A 967 -23.26 -28.35 40.52
C ASP A 967 -22.53 -28.23 39.17
N GLU A 968 -21.66 -29.20 38.83
CA GLU A 968 -20.96 -29.29 37.54
C GLU A 968 -21.76 -30.13 36.54
N MET A 969 -22.55 -31.08 37.03
CA MET A 969 -23.51 -31.87 36.26
C MET A 969 -24.63 -30.98 35.72
N GLY A 970 -24.94 -31.10 34.43
CA GLY A 970 -26.13 -30.50 33.85
C GLY A 970 -27.30 -31.49 33.74
N THR A 971 -28.45 -31.00 33.27
CA THR A 971 -29.69 -31.77 33.13
C THR A 971 -30.33 -31.56 31.77
N ILE A 972 -30.94 -32.61 31.21
CA ILE A 972 -31.66 -32.58 29.93
C ILE A 972 -32.90 -33.47 29.99
N ASP A 973 -34.02 -33.01 29.44
CA ASP A 973 -35.29 -33.77 29.49
C ASP A 973 -35.34 -34.92 28.49
N VAL A 974 -34.84 -34.72 27.27
CA VAL A 974 -34.79 -35.74 26.22
C VAL A 974 -33.47 -35.66 25.48
N VAL A 975 -32.78 -36.79 25.40
CA VAL A 975 -31.76 -37.07 24.37
C VAL A 975 -32.26 -38.25 23.56
N GLU A 976 -32.48 -38.06 22.27
CA GLU A 976 -32.98 -39.12 21.39
C GLU A 976 -32.33 -39.08 20.01
N THR A 977 -32.13 -40.24 19.40
CA THR A 977 -31.69 -40.36 18.02
C THR A 977 -32.92 -40.40 17.11
N THR A 978 -33.14 -39.33 16.34
CA THR A 978 -34.23 -39.25 15.35
C THR A 978 -33.67 -39.34 13.95
N GLU A 979 -34.38 -40.03 13.05
CA GLU A 979 -34.08 -39.99 11.62
C GLU A 979 -34.77 -38.78 10.99
N ILE A 980 -34.01 -37.90 10.33
CA ILE A 980 -34.52 -36.70 9.66
C ILE A 980 -33.97 -36.71 8.24
N GLY A 981 -34.81 -37.01 7.25
CA GLY A 981 -34.40 -37.07 5.84
C GLY A 981 -33.55 -38.28 5.44
N GLY A 982 -33.47 -39.31 6.29
CA GLY A 982 -32.57 -40.46 6.14
C GLY A 982 -31.29 -40.34 6.98
N ASP A 983 -30.90 -39.12 7.35
CA ASP A 983 -29.79 -38.89 8.28
C ASP A 983 -30.23 -39.16 9.73
N ARG A 984 -29.40 -39.90 10.48
CA ARG A 984 -29.61 -40.12 11.91
C ARG A 984 -28.95 -39.02 12.72
N VAL A 985 -29.77 -38.25 13.41
CA VAL A 985 -29.33 -37.08 14.17
C VAL A 985 -29.69 -37.21 15.65
N THR A 986 -28.74 -36.89 16.52
CA THR A 986 -28.95 -36.86 17.97
C THR A 986 -29.55 -35.51 18.36
N VAL A 987 -30.71 -35.54 19.00
CA VAL A 987 -31.48 -34.36 19.44
C VAL A 987 -31.43 -34.27 20.96
N PHE A 988 -30.86 -33.17 21.46
CA PHE A 988 -30.98 -32.71 22.84
C PHE A 988 -32.12 -31.70 22.91
N ARG A 989 -33.21 -32.04 23.61
CA ARG A 989 -34.40 -31.20 23.77
C ARG A 989 -34.75 -31.02 25.24
N GLN A 990 -35.11 -29.79 25.61
CA GLN A 990 -35.78 -29.47 26.86
C GLN A 990 -37.28 -29.31 26.59
N GLU A 991 -38.11 -29.92 27.43
CA GLU A 991 -39.58 -29.95 27.31
C GLU A 991 -40.26 -29.31 28.54
N ASP A 992 -39.62 -29.31 29.72
CA ASP A 992 -40.10 -28.67 30.94
C ASP A 992 -40.06 -27.12 30.82
N PRO A 993 -41.21 -26.40 30.88
CA PRO A 993 -41.26 -24.96 30.64
C PRO A 993 -40.62 -24.10 31.75
N ALA A 994 -40.25 -24.70 32.89
CA ALA A 994 -39.49 -24.04 33.95
C ALA A 994 -37.97 -24.02 33.69
N ALA A 995 -37.47 -24.85 32.76
CA ALA A 995 -36.06 -24.97 32.45
C ALA A 995 -35.67 -24.03 31.28
N ILE A 996 -34.95 -22.95 31.59
CA ILE A 996 -34.57 -21.92 30.61
C ILE A 996 -33.44 -22.43 29.71
N THR A 997 -33.78 -22.86 28.49
CA THR A 997 -32.81 -23.15 27.42
C THR A 997 -32.07 -21.90 27.00
N ARG A 998 -30.74 -21.87 27.15
CA ARG A 998 -29.93 -20.71 26.72
C ARG A 998 -29.45 -20.80 25.27
N THR A 999 -29.82 -21.85 24.55
CA THR A 999 -29.51 -22.07 23.12
C THR A 999 -30.68 -22.79 22.46
N ALA A 1000 -31.05 -22.39 21.24
CA ALA A 1000 -32.05 -23.07 20.42
C ALA A 1000 -31.49 -23.38 19.03
N THR A 1001 -32.03 -24.42 18.38
CA THR A 1001 -31.59 -24.86 17.04
C THR A 1001 -32.75 -24.88 16.06
N ILE A 1002 -32.65 -24.11 14.99
CA ILE A 1002 -33.54 -24.18 13.82
C ILE A 1002 -33.00 -25.30 12.91
N VAL A 1003 -33.79 -26.36 12.72
CA VAL A 1003 -33.48 -27.43 11.79
C VAL A 1003 -34.11 -27.09 10.44
N LEU A 1004 -33.30 -26.72 9.46
CA LEU A 1004 -33.75 -26.40 8.10
C LEU A 1004 -33.84 -27.65 7.23
N ARG A 1005 -34.92 -27.74 6.45
CA ARG A 1005 -35.16 -28.75 5.42
C ARG A 1005 -35.29 -28.10 4.05
N GLY A 1006 -34.85 -28.79 2.99
CA GLY A 1006 -34.85 -28.23 1.64
C GLY A 1006 -34.09 -29.07 0.63
N ALA A 1007 -34.42 -28.90 -0.65
CA ALA A 1007 -33.96 -29.76 -1.74
C ALA A 1007 -32.48 -29.58 -2.14
N THR A 1008 -31.89 -28.39 -1.95
CA THR A 1008 -30.50 -28.11 -2.39
C THR A 1008 -29.69 -27.37 -1.32
N GLN A 1009 -28.42 -27.74 -1.18
CA GLN A 1009 -27.51 -27.12 -0.21
C GLN A 1009 -27.30 -25.62 -0.47
N ASN A 1010 -27.21 -25.20 -1.75
CA ASN A 1010 -26.97 -23.80 -2.10
C ASN A 1010 -28.12 -22.86 -1.67
N HIS A 1011 -29.36 -23.33 -1.71
CA HIS A 1011 -30.51 -22.57 -1.21
C HIS A 1011 -30.58 -22.61 0.32
N LEU A 1012 -30.29 -23.76 0.95
CA LEU A 1012 -30.19 -23.86 2.42
C LEU A 1012 -29.09 -22.96 3.02
N ASP A 1013 -27.97 -22.80 2.31
CA ASP A 1013 -26.89 -21.85 2.66
C ASP A 1013 -27.31 -20.38 2.57
N ASP A 1014 -28.36 -20.05 1.79
CA ASP A 1014 -28.85 -18.68 1.60
C ASP A 1014 -30.01 -18.35 2.54
N VAL A 1015 -30.89 -19.32 2.80
CA VAL A 1015 -31.90 -19.27 3.86
C VAL A 1015 -31.25 -19.18 5.25
N GLU A 1016 -30.10 -19.85 5.46
CA GLU A 1016 -29.30 -19.70 6.69
C GLU A 1016 -28.86 -18.24 6.90
N ARG A 1017 -28.45 -17.52 5.85
CA ARG A 1017 -28.10 -16.08 5.94
C ARG A 1017 -29.32 -15.21 6.25
N ALA A 1018 -30.45 -15.45 5.58
CA ALA A 1018 -31.68 -14.71 5.87
C ALA A 1018 -32.15 -14.88 7.32
N ILE A 1019 -31.91 -16.06 7.92
CA ILE A 1019 -32.14 -16.30 9.35
C ILE A 1019 -31.12 -15.57 10.23
N ASP A 1020 -29.82 -15.65 9.92
CA ASP A 1020 -28.78 -14.95 10.69
C ASP A 1020 -28.97 -13.42 10.63
N ASP A 1021 -29.39 -12.86 9.50
CA ASP A 1021 -29.77 -11.45 9.33
C ASP A 1021 -30.94 -11.09 10.25
N GLY A 1022 -32.01 -11.89 10.27
CA GLY A 1022 -33.15 -11.71 11.18
C GLY A 1022 -32.74 -11.77 12.66
N VAL A 1023 -31.87 -12.71 13.05
CA VAL A 1023 -31.37 -12.82 14.44
C VAL A 1023 -30.48 -11.62 14.80
N ASN A 1024 -29.71 -11.07 13.86
CA ASN A 1024 -28.96 -9.83 14.06
C ASN A 1024 -29.89 -8.62 14.19
N VAL A 1025 -31.02 -8.57 13.47
CA VAL A 1025 -32.04 -7.53 13.64
C VAL A 1025 -32.70 -7.60 15.02
N VAL A 1026 -32.91 -8.78 15.61
CA VAL A 1026 -33.33 -8.87 17.03
C VAL A 1026 -32.29 -8.25 17.97
N LYS A 1027 -30.99 -8.45 17.73
CA LYS A 1027 -29.91 -7.75 18.47
C LYS A 1027 -29.92 -6.23 18.21
N ALA A 1028 -30.40 -5.75 17.06
CA ALA A 1028 -30.55 -4.32 16.79
C ALA A 1028 -31.80 -3.73 17.48
N LEU A 1029 -32.93 -4.44 17.50
CA LEU A 1029 -34.16 -4.09 18.24
C LEU A 1029 -33.92 -3.89 19.75
N THR A 1030 -32.97 -4.62 20.35
CA THR A 1030 -32.60 -4.41 21.77
C THR A 1030 -31.74 -3.17 22.02
N LYS A 1031 -31.22 -2.51 20.95
CA LYS A 1031 -30.56 -1.18 21.03
C LYS A 1031 -31.60 -0.06 20.96
N ASP A 1032 -32.45 -0.07 19.93
CA ASP A 1032 -33.58 0.85 19.73
C ASP A 1032 -34.62 0.18 18.80
N GLY A 1033 -35.91 0.30 19.14
CA GLY A 1033 -36.99 -0.53 18.61
C GLY A 1033 -37.94 0.19 17.64
N ARG A 1034 -37.49 1.30 17.05
CA ARG A 1034 -38.29 2.19 16.20
C ARG A 1034 -38.31 1.73 14.75
N LEU A 1035 -39.50 1.75 14.16
CA LEU A 1035 -39.76 1.30 12.78
C LEU A 1035 -40.15 2.50 11.90
N VAL A 1036 -39.77 2.43 10.62
CA VAL A 1036 -40.02 3.48 9.61
C VAL A 1036 -40.60 2.86 8.33
N PRO A 1037 -41.36 3.63 7.51
CA PRO A 1037 -41.91 3.18 6.23
C PRO A 1037 -40.88 2.50 5.31
N GLY A 1038 -41.21 1.30 4.83
CA GLY A 1038 -40.38 0.50 3.94
C GLY A 1038 -40.46 0.93 2.46
N ALA A 1039 -40.20 -0.01 1.55
CA ALA A 1039 -40.39 0.10 0.09
C ALA A 1039 -39.91 1.40 -0.61
N GLY A 1040 -38.95 2.12 -0.01
CA GLY A 1040 -38.43 3.40 -0.52
C GLY A 1040 -39.19 4.66 -0.05
N ALA A 1041 -40.26 4.54 0.74
CA ALA A 1041 -41.06 5.65 1.24
C ALA A 1041 -40.25 6.60 2.16
N THR A 1042 -39.53 6.02 3.13
CA THR A 1042 -38.57 6.74 3.99
C THR A 1042 -37.53 7.49 3.15
N GLU A 1043 -37.00 6.83 2.12
CA GLU A 1043 -35.97 7.39 1.24
C GLU A 1043 -36.52 8.56 0.41
N MET A 1044 -37.74 8.49 -0.11
CA MET A 1044 -38.40 9.60 -0.82
C MET A 1044 -38.66 10.80 0.09
N GLN A 1045 -39.17 10.60 1.31
CA GLN A 1045 -39.37 11.70 2.25
C GLN A 1045 -38.04 12.33 2.71
N LEU A 1046 -36.93 11.56 2.71
CA LEU A 1046 -35.59 12.12 2.91
C LEU A 1046 -35.15 12.99 1.71
N VAL A 1047 -35.46 12.63 0.46
CA VAL A 1047 -35.18 13.50 -0.71
C VAL A 1047 -35.82 14.88 -0.52
N GLU A 1048 -37.10 14.92 -0.15
CA GLU A 1048 -37.89 16.13 0.02
C GLU A 1048 -37.37 16.99 1.18
N ARG A 1049 -37.26 16.42 2.40
CA ARG A 1049 -36.79 17.13 3.60
C ARG A 1049 -35.34 17.63 3.48
N ILE A 1050 -34.43 16.88 2.85
CA ILE A 1050 -33.03 17.31 2.64
C ILE A 1050 -32.93 18.36 1.52
N SER A 1051 -33.79 18.30 0.49
CA SER A 1051 -33.85 19.35 -0.54
C SER A 1051 -34.32 20.69 0.04
N ALA A 1052 -35.34 20.68 0.91
CA ALA A 1052 -35.75 21.87 1.64
C ALA A 1052 -34.63 22.44 2.55
N TYR A 1053 -33.78 21.58 3.13
CA TYR A 1053 -32.59 22.01 3.86
C TYR A 1053 -31.48 22.57 2.94
N ALA A 1054 -31.36 22.07 1.71
CA ALA A 1054 -30.49 22.64 0.69
C ALA A 1054 -30.95 24.06 0.32
N ASP A 1055 -32.24 24.26 0.07
CA ASP A 1055 -32.82 25.57 -0.31
C ASP A 1055 -32.62 26.62 0.79
N ARG A 1056 -32.74 26.22 2.06
CA ARG A 1056 -32.43 27.06 3.24
C ARG A 1056 -30.93 27.31 3.46
N THR A 1057 -30.03 26.57 2.79
CA THR A 1057 -28.57 26.71 2.98
C THR A 1057 -27.95 27.65 1.94
N PRO A 1058 -27.34 28.78 2.34
CA PRO A 1058 -26.62 29.64 1.41
C PRO A 1058 -25.23 29.11 1.04
N GLY A 1059 -24.77 29.44 -0.18
CA GLY A 1059 -23.41 29.22 -0.67
C GLY A 1059 -23.18 27.88 -1.37
N LEU A 1060 -21.96 27.66 -1.87
CA LEU A 1060 -21.59 26.50 -2.70
C LEU A 1060 -21.99 25.12 -2.15
N PRO A 1061 -21.96 24.85 -0.82
CA PRO A 1061 -22.42 23.56 -0.28
C PRO A 1061 -23.89 23.22 -0.60
N GLN A 1062 -24.73 24.20 -0.94
CA GLN A 1062 -26.12 23.96 -1.37
C GLN A 1062 -26.21 22.94 -2.51
N HIS A 1063 -25.34 23.04 -3.53
CA HIS A 1063 -25.36 22.12 -4.66
C HIS A 1063 -25.01 20.69 -4.24
N ALA A 1064 -24.05 20.54 -3.31
CA ALA A 1064 -23.67 19.23 -2.76
C ALA A 1064 -24.77 18.64 -1.85
N ILE A 1065 -25.47 19.47 -1.05
CA ILE A 1065 -26.58 19.01 -0.21
C ILE A 1065 -27.77 18.57 -1.08
N ARG A 1066 -28.13 19.31 -2.13
CA ARG A 1066 -29.21 18.90 -3.06
C ARG A 1066 -28.85 17.62 -3.81
N LYS A 1067 -27.62 17.48 -4.31
CA LYS A 1067 -27.13 16.25 -4.96
C LYS A 1067 -27.00 15.06 -4.01
N TYR A 1068 -26.83 15.30 -2.71
CA TYR A 1068 -26.91 14.26 -1.67
C TYR A 1068 -28.36 13.80 -1.46
N ALA A 1069 -29.35 14.72 -1.49
CA ALA A 1069 -30.77 14.37 -1.46
C ALA A 1069 -31.16 13.51 -2.67
N GLU A 1070 -30.81 13.95 -3.89
CA GLU A 1070 -31.04 13.19 -5.14
C GLU A 1070 -30.40 11.79 -5.17
N ALA A 1071 -29.47 11.47 -4.26
CA ALA A 1071 -28.85 10.14 -4.22
C ALA A 1071 -29.79 9.08 -3.60
N PHE A 1072 -30.78 9.48 -2.78
CA PHE A 1072 -31.73 8.54 -2.16
C PHE A 1072 -32.73 7.95 -3.15
N GLU A 1073 -33.01 8.64 -4.27
CA GLU A 1073 -33.83 8.16 -5.39
C GLU A 1073 -33.44 6.74 -5.86
N VAL A 1074 -32.17 6.35 -5.70
CA VAL A 1074 -31.63 5.07 -6.16
C VAL A 1074 -32.36 3.86 -5.55
N ILE A 1075 -32.88 3.98 -4.33
CA ILE A 1075 -33.54 2.87 -3.64
C ILE A 1075 -34.92 2.56 -4.28
N PRO A 1076 -35.92 3.48 -4.28
CA PRO A 1076 -37.19 3.24 -4.97
C PRO A 1076 -37.00 3.00 -6.49
N ARG A 1077 -36.04 3.66 -7.14
CA ARG A 1077 -35.69 3.39 -8.55
C ARG A 1077 -35.28 1.93 -8.77
N THR A 1078 -34.36 1.41 -7.94
CA THR A 1078 -33.86 0.02 -8.07
C THR A 1078 -34.95 -1.01 -7.75
N LEU A 1079 -35.85 -0.70 -6.81
CA LEU A 1079 -37.01 -1.54 -6.51
C LEU A 1079 -37.93 -1.66 -7.73
N ALA A 1080 -38.35 -0.54 -8.32
CA ALA A 1080 -39.17 -0.52 -9.54
C ALA A 1080 -38.46 -1.19 -10.74
N GLU A 1081 -37.18 -0.90 -10.98
CA GLU A 1081 -36.35 -1.56 -12.02
C GLU A 1081 -36.24 -3.09 -11.81
N SER A 1082 -36.26 -3.57 -10.56
CA SER A 1082 -36.15 -5.00 -10.24
C SER A 1082 -37.49 -5.75 -10.40
N ALA A 1083 -38.61 -5.10 -10.06
CA ALA A 1083 -39.97 -5.57 -10.36
C ALA A 1083 -40.28 -5.55 -11.87
N GLY A 1084 -39.61 -4.68 -12.64
CA GLY A 1084 -39.80 -4.54 -14.09
C GLY A 1084 -40.76 -3.41 -14.49
N LEU A 1085 -41.04 -2.49 -13.58
CA LEU A 1085 -41.85 -1.28 -13.81
C LEU A 1085 -41.03 -0.17 -14.48
N ASP A 1086 -41.68 0.79 -15.12
CA ASP A 1086 -40.99 2.03 -15.51
C ASP A 1086 -40.75 2.90 -14.27
N ALA A 1087 -39.53 2.81 -13.74
CA ALA A 1087 -39.08 3.59 -12.60
C ALA A 1087 -39.17 5.12 -12.83
N THR A 1088 -39.27 5.59 -14.07
CA THR A 1088 -39.52 7.01 -14.38
C THR A 1088 -40.92 7.44 -13.98
N GLU A 1089 -41.92 6.61 -14.29
CA GLU A 1089 -43.33 6.85 -13.97
C GLU A 1089 -43.60 6.62 -12.47
N VAL A 1090 -43.07 5.53 -11.90
CA VAL A 1090 -43.21 5.25 -10.45
C VAL A 1090 -42.60 6.37 -9.60
N LEU A 1091 -41.39 6.85 -9.92
CA LEU A 1091 -40.79 7.99 -9.21
C LEU A 1091 -41.62 9.27 -9.35
N ALA A 1092 -42.17 9.55 -10.54
CA ALA A 1092 -43.00 10.74 -10.74
C ALA A 1092 -44.27 10.69 -9.87
N ARG A 1093 -44.90 9.52 -9.75
CA ARG A 1093 -46.08 9.29 -8.90
C ARG A 1093 -45.75 9.39 -7.40
N LEU A 1094 -44.61 8.83 -6.97
CA LEU A 1094 -44.10 9.01 -5.60
C LEU A 1094 -43.83 10.49 -5.30
N TYR A 1095 -43.20 11.25 -6.21
CA TYR A 1095 -43.00 12.68 -6.02
C TYR A 1095 -44.32 13.45 -5.87
N THR A 1096 -45.41 13.05 -6.54
CA THR A 1096 -46.72 13.68 -6.33
C THR A 1096 -47.36 13.30 -4.99
N ALA A 1097 -47.23 12.05 -4.52
CA ALA A 1097 -47.73 11.64 -3.20
C ALA A 1097 -47.02 12.40 -2.07
N HIS A 1098 -45.68 12.38 -2.07
CA HIS A 1098 -44.86 13.09 -1.07
C HIS A 1098 -44.87 14.64 -1.19
N GLN A 1099 -45.60 15.21 -2.16
CA GLN A 1099 -45.79 16.67 -2.29
C GLN A 1099 -47.10 17.18 -1.70
N HIS A 1100 -47.97 16.31 -1.19
CA HIS A 1100 -49.16 16.73 -0.45
C HIS A 1100 -48.77 17.42 0.85
N ARG A 1101 -48.93 18.74 0.88
CA ARG A 1101 -48.54 19.63 1.97
C ARG A 1101 -49.78 20.25 2.60
N GLU A 1102 -49.77 20.42 3.92
CA GLU A 1102 -50.91 20.92 4.69
C GLU A 1102 -51.47 22.23 4.08
N SER A 1103 -52.79 22.29 3.90
CA SER A 1103 -53.51 23.48 3.41
C SER A 1103 -54.43 24.05 4.48
N THR A 1104 -53.92 24.11 5.71
CA THR A 1104 -54.64 24.44 6.95
C THR A 1104 -53.70 25.19 7.90
N ASP A 1105 -53.39 26.45 7.56
CA ASP A 1105 -52.82 27.43 8.47
C ASP A 1105 -53.48 28.79 8.14
N GLU A 1106 -53.99 29.49 9.16
CA GLU A 1106 -55.02 30.53 9.00
C GLU A 1106 -54.42 31.94 8.77
N GLU A 1107 -54.85 32.67 7.72
CA GLU A 1107 -54.70 34.14 7.70
C GLU A 1107 -55.70 34.86 6.74
N SER A 1108 -57.02 34.76 7.00
CA SER A 1108 -58.00 35.65 6.36
C SER A 1108 -59.29 35.91 7.15
N SER A 1109 -59.53 37.19 7.45
CA SER A 1109 -60.80 37.84 7.85
C SER A 1109 -61.52 37.35 9.12
N GLU A 1110 -61.63 38.28 10.07
CA GLU A 1110 -62.68 38.35 11.10
C GLU A 1110 -64.08 38.48 10.43
N GLU A 1111 -65.11 37.77 10.92
CA GLU A 1111 -66.42 38.34 11.33
C GLU A 1111 -67.45 37.26 11.79
N GLU A 1112 -67.94 37.45 13.02
CA GLU A 1112 -69.19 37.05 13.74
C GLU A 1112 -70.04 35.78 13.44
N ASP A 1113 -70.52 35.20 14.57
CA ASP A 1113 -71.78 34.46 14.83
C ASP A 1113 -72.08 33.06 14.22
N GLY A 1114 -72.64 32.16 15.05
CA GLY A 1114 -73.41 30.99 14.53
C GLY A 1114 -73.48 29.67 15.30
N SER A 1115 -73.62 29.66 16.64
CA SER A 1115 -74.00 28.50 17.50
C SER A 1115 -74.42 27.14 16.87
N GLY A 1116 -73.84 26.02 17.33
CA GLY A 1116 -74.46 24.68 17.16
C GLY A 1116 -73.59 23.47 17.56
N ASP A 1117 -74.00 22.77 18.63
CA ASP A 1117 -73.70 21.39 19.05
C ASP A 1117 -72.33 20.74 18.74
N ALA A 1118 -71.62 20.39 19.81
CA ALA A 1118 -70.51 19.43 19.75
C ALA A 1118 -71.01 17.98 19.60
N ASN A 1119 -70.33 17.19 18.77
CA ASN A 1119 -70.45 15.73 18.78
C ASN A 1119 -69.09 15.10 18.40
N GLU A 1120 -68.83 13.88 18.86
CA GLU A 1120 -67.47 13.32 18.91
C GLU A 1120 -66.99 12.70 17.59
N SER A 1121 -65.83 13.15 17.10
CA SER A 1121 -64.92 12.39 16.23
C SER A 1121 -63.48 12.84 16.48
N SER A 1122 -62.57 11.91 16.78
CA SER A 1122 -61.19 12.18 17.19
C SER A 1122 -60.24 12.50 16.03
N ASP A 1123 -59.10 13.11 16.36
CA ASP A 1123 -57.99 13.37 15.45
C ASP A 1123 -57.35 12.06 14.96
N ASP A 1124 -57.46 11.77 13.66
CA ASP A 1124 -56.74 10.70 12.94
C ASP A 1124 -56.46 11.16 11.50
N GLU A 1125 -55.53 12.10 11.30
CA GLU A 1125 -54.99 12.43 9.97
C GLU A 1125 -53.89 11.41 9.58
N GLU A 1126 -54.12 10.66 8.51
CA GLU A 1126 -53.22 9.59 8.07
C GLU A 1126 -51.89 10.16 7.49
N PRO A 1127 -50.72 9.60 7.87
CA PRO A 1127 -49.42 10.20 7.59
C PRO A 1127 -48.97 9.98 6.13
N TYR A 1128 -49.35 10.90 5.23
CA TYR A 1128 -49.14 10.88 3.75
C TYR A 1128 -47.75 10.47 3.19
N TRP A 1129 -46.71 10.34 4.01
CA TRP A 1129 -45.36 9.94 3.63
C TRP A 1129 -45.07 8.44 3.79
N THR A 1130 -46.10 7.62 4.06
CA THR A 1130 -46.07 6.14 4.11
C THR A 1130 -46.06 5.48 2.74
N THR A 1131 -46.38 6.21 1.66
CA THR A 1131 -46.47 5.67 0.30
C THR A 1131 -45.13 5.19 -0.25
N GLY A 1132 -45.06 3.92 -0.65
CA GLY A 1132 -43.87 3.26 -1.20
C GLY A 1132 -44.09 2.68 -2.61
N VAL A 1133 -43.08 2.00 -3.15
CA VAL A 1133 -43.15 1.28 -4.42
C VAL A 1133 -43.97 0.00 -4.27
N ASP A 1134 -45.02 -0.19 -5.09
CA ASP A 1134 -45.65 -1.50 -5.26
C ASP A 1134 -44.74 -2.37 -6.14
N LEU A 1135 -44.48 -3.60 -5.70
CA LEU A 1135 -43.67 -4.60 -6.39
C LEU A 1135 -44.51 -5.68 -7.11
N GLU A 1136 -45.75 -5.89 -6.69
CA GLU A 1136 -46.67 -6.86 -7.31
C GLU A 1136 -47.51 -6.25 -8.43
N ALA A 1137 -47.58 -4.91 -8.49
CA ALA A 1137 -48.37 -4.14 -9.45
C ALA A 1137 -49.86 -4.51 -9.40
N SER A 1138 -50.35 -4.64 -8.16
CA SER A 1138 -51.74 -4.92 -7.80
C SER A 1138 -52.69 -3.89 -8.40
N ASP A 1139 -52.31 -2.62 -8.31
CA ASP A 1139 -52.95 -1.49 -8.96
C ASP A 1139 -52.09 -0.93 -10.11
N ALA A 1140 -52.76 -0.32 -11.09
CA ALA A 1140 -52.10 0.39 -12.18
C ALA A 1140 -51.32 1.65 -11.72
N SER A 1141 -51.30 1.95 -10.42
CA SER A 1141 -50.59 3.03 -9.73
C SER A 1141 -49.09 2.75 -9.56
N GLY A 1142 -48.67 1.48 -9.39
CA GLY A 1142 -47.29 1.12 -9.06
C GLY A 1142 -46.79 1.66 -7.70
N ILE A 1143 -47.71 2.07 -6.83
CA ILE A 1143 -47.45 2.61 -5.48
C ILE A 1143 -48.47 2.05 -4.49
N LEU A 1144 -48.04 1.80 -3.25
CA LEU A 1144 -48.87 1.27 -2.16
C LEU A 1144 -48.60 2.02 -0.84
N ASP A 1145 -49.47 1.87 0.16
CA ASP A 1145 -49.16 2.31 1.52
C ASP A 1145 -48.38 1.22 2.28
N THR A 1146 -47.20 1.57 2.79
CA THR A 1146 -46.34 0.61 3.51
C THR A 1146 -46.79 0.32 4.94
N MET A 1147 -47.64 1.16 5.53
CA MET A 1147 -48.18 0.98 6.87
C MET A 1147 -49.36 -0.01 6.86
N GLU A 1148 -50.25 0.06 5.87
CA GLU A 1148 -51.36 -0.89 5.70
C GLU A 1148 -50.86 -2.34 5.49
N GLU A 1149 -49.89 -2.53 4.59
CA GLU A 1149 -49.27 -3.83 4.30
C GLU A 1149 -48.26 -4.30 5.38
N GLY A 1150 -47.97 -3.46 6.37
CA GLY A 1150 -47.02 -3.74 7.46
C GLY A 1150 -45.56 -3.85 7.00
N ILE A 1151 -45.19 -3.22 5.87
CA ILE A 1151 -43.85 -3.23 5.29
C ILE A 1151 -43.00 -2.16 5.99
N LEU A 1152 -42.53 -2.48 7.19
CA LEU A 1152 -41.74 -1.59 8.05
C LEU A 1152 -40.27 -2.01 8.15
N ASP A 1153 -39.37 -1.03 8.02
CA ASP A 1153 -37.92 -1.21 8.15
C ASP A 1153 -37.42 -0.75 9.53
N LEU A 1154 -36.33 -1.35 10.04
CA LEU A 1154 -35.72 -0.91 11.30
C LEU A 1154 -34.96 0.42 11.11
N MET A 1155 -35.37 1.46 11.84
CA MET A 1155 -34.76 2.80 11.79
C MET A 1155 -33.24 2.75 12.07
N VAL A 1156 -32.83 1.90 13.02
CA VAL A 1156 -31.43 1.71 13.41
C VAL A 1156 -30.58 1.21 12.23
N SER A 1157 -31.05 0.21 11.49
CA SER A 1157 -30.36 -0.33 10.31
C SER A 1157 -30.13 0.77 9.27
N LYS A 1158 -31.18 1.53 8.92
CA LYS A 1158 -31.10 2.65 7.97
C LYS A 1158 -30.17 3.76 8.46
N SER A 1159 -30.23 4.15 9.73
CA SER A 1159 -29.38 5.22 10.28
C SER A 1159 -27.88 4.89 10.18
N TRP A 1160 -27.51 3.63 10.43
CA TRP A 1160 -26.14 3.15 10.28
C TRP A 1160 -25.74 2.98 8.81
N ALA A 1161 -26.65 2.50 7.95
CA ALA A 1161 -26.38 2.34 6.53
C ALA A 1161 -26.10 3.70 5.85
N ILE A 1162 -26.94 4.72 6.11
CA ILE A 1162 -26.77 6.09 5.63
C ILE A 1162 -25.43 6.67 6.13
N ARG A 1163 -25.11 6.45 7.41
CA ARG A 1163 -23.86 6.92 8.01
C ARG A 1163 -22.64 6.29 7.35
N LEU A 1164 -22.58 4.96 7.25
CA LEU A 1164 -21.44 4.24 6.67
C LEU A 1164 -21.29 4.53 5.17
N ALA A 1165 -22.39 4.65 4.42
CA ALA A 1165 -22.36 5.08 3.02
C ALA A 1165 -21.78 6.50 2.87
N THR A 1166 -22.18 7.42 3.75
CA THR A 1166 -21.71 8.82 3.75
C THR A 1166 -20.24 8.92 4.14
N GLU A 1167 -19.80 8.21 5.19
CA GLU A 1167 -18.40 8.17 5.61
C GLU A 1167 -17.51 7.51 4.53
N SER A 1168 -18.02 6.49 3.82
CA SER A 1168 -17.33 5.84 2.68
C SER A 1168 -17.19 6.78 1.48
N ALA A 1169 -18.27 7.43 1.04
CA ALA A 1169 -18.22 8.37 -0.08
C ALA A 1169 -17.29 9.55 0.23
N ARG A 1170 -17.34 10.09 1.45
CA ARG A 1170 -16.46 11.18 1.91
C ARG A 1170 -15.00 10.76 1.98
N THR A 1171 -14.69 9.56 2.47
CA THR A 1171 -13.29 9.08 2.50
C THR A 1171 -12.74 8.86 1.10
N VAL A 1172 -13.50 8.24 0.18
CA VAL A 1172 -13.09 8.10 -1.24
C VAL A 1172 -12.84 9.45 -1.91
N LEU A 1173 -13.70 10.45 -1.69
CA LEU A 1173 -13.52 11.81 -2.24
C LEU A 1173 -12.36 12.59 -1.62
N SER A 1174 -11.90 12.21 -0.42
CA SER A 1174 -10.75 12.83 0.25
C SER A 1174 -9.37 12.29 -0.19
N VAL A 1175 -9.34 11.25 -1.03
CA VAL A 1175 -8.09 10.64 -1.52
C VAL A 1175 -7.66 11.31 -2.82
N ASP A 1176 -6.96 12.45 -2.69
CA ASP A 1176 -6.38 13.22 -3.81
C ASP A 1176 -5.25 12.47 -4.55
N GLN A 1177 -4.64 11.44 -3.92
CA GLN A 1177 -3.52 10.70 -4.46
C GLN A 1177 -3.56 9.23 -4.02
N ILE A 1178 -3.56 8.29 -4.97
CA ILE A 1178 -3.34 6.87 -4.69
C ILE A 1178 -1.92 6.48 -5.09
N ILE A 1179 -1.22 5.81 -4.17
CA ILE A 1179 0.12 5.25 -4.36
C ILE A 1179 0.02 3.73 -4.21
N VAL A 1180 -0.04 3.02 -5.33
CA VAL A 1180 -0.07 1.54 -5.32
C VAL A 1180 1.35 1.00 -5.43
N ALA A 1181 1.75 0.15 -4.48
CA ALA A 1181 2.93 -0.70 -4.61
C ALA A 1181 2.54 -2.02 -5.30
N ARG A 1182 3.38 -2.53 -6.20
CA ARG A 1182 3.21 -3.86 -6.80
C ARG A 1182 3.18 -4.91 -5.68
N GLN A 1183 2.15 -5.77 -5.66
CA GLN A 1183 2.12 -6.92 -4.76
C GLN A 1183 3.41 -7.73 -4.90
N ALA A 1184 4.03 -8.07 -3.76
CA ALA A 1184 5.25 -8.86 -3.75
C ALA A 1184 4.97 -10.22 -4.41
N GLY A 1185 5.69 -10.53 -5.47
CA GLY A 1185 5.55 -11.78 -6.23
C GLY A 1185 6.09 -12.97 -5.44
N GLY A 1186 5.33 -13.43 -4.44
CA GLY A 1186 5.52 -14.76 -3.89
C GLY A 1186 5.31 -15.83 -4.96
N PRO A 1187 5.85 -17.05 -4.78
CA PRO A 1187 5.52 -18.15 -5.68
C PRO A 1187 4.00 -18.34 -5.72
N LYS A 1188 3.43 -18.56 -6.91
CA LYS A 1188 2.06 -19.05 -6.99
C LYS A 1188 1.95 -20.31 -6.13
N PRO A 1189 0.86 -20.50 -5.36
CA PRO A 1189 0.61 -21.82 -4.77
C PRO A 1189 0.60 -22.85 -5.92
N PRO A 1190 1.25 -24.01 -5.75
CA PRO A 1190 1.19 -25.05 -6.77
C PRO A 1190 -0.28 -25.44 -6.97
N GLY A 1191 -0.74 -25.39 -8.22
CA GLY A 1191 -2.06 -25.90 -8.56
C GLY A 1191 -2.14 -27.40 -8.24
N GLN A 1192 -3.33 -27.90 -7.96
CA GLN A 1192 -3.54 -29.34 -7.78
C GLN A 1192 -3.11 -30.07 -9.05
N ASN A 1193 -2.05 -30.88 -8.95
CA ASN A 1193 -1.71 -31.85 -9.99
C ASN A 1193 -2.79 -32.94 -9.97
N PRO A 1194 -3.41 -33.31 -11.11
CA PRO A 1194 -4.50 -34.28 -11.13
C PRO A 1194 -4.06 -35.74 -10.90
N ASN A 1195 -2.76 -36.01 -10.71
CA ASN A 1195 -2.16 -37.33 -10.52
C ASN A 1195 -1.53 -37.48 -9.12
N TRP A 1196 -2.27 -37.18 -8.05
CA TRP A 1196 -1.80 -37.39 -6.67
C TRP A 1196 -2.15 -38.78 -6.08
N ASP A 1197 -2.87 -39.61 -6.83
CA ASP A 1197 -3.36 -40.93 -6.39
C ASP A 1197 -2.60 -42.13 -7.06
N GLU A 1198 -1.43 -41.90 -7.68
CA GLU A 1198 -0.65 -42.92 -8.42
C GLU A 1198 0.83 -43.11 -7.97
N ASP A 1199 1.24 -42.59 -6.80
CA ASP A 1199 2.59 -42.79 -6.18
C ASP A 1199 2.48 -43.22 -4.70
#